data_AF-A0A918MHB8-F1
#
_entry.id   AF-A0A918MHB8-F1
#
_cell.length_a   1.000
_cell.length_b   1.000
_cell.length_c   1.000
_cell.angle_alpha   90.00
_cell.angle_beta   90.00
_cell.angle_gamma   90.00
#
_symmetry.space_group_name_H-M   'P 1'
#
loop_
_entity.id
_entity.type
_entity.pdbx_description
1 polymer ?
#
loop_
_entity_poly.entity_id
_entity_poly.type
_entity_poly.pdbx_seq_one_letter_code
_entity_poly.pdbx_strand_id
1 'polypeptide(L)'
;MTEDALVIFTPSGKRGRFALGTPVLQAARQLGVDLDSVCGGRGICSKCQITPGYGEFPKFGIHVDDEALSEWNAVEERYKSKRGMIDGRRLGCQAKVMGDIVIDVPPESQVHKQVIRKSATQRDIVMDPATRLLYIEVTEPDMHEPTGDFERVKRALAEQWQVEAVEADLAILRRLQPVLRKGEWKITVALYKGNHDHAARILDLWPGYHEGGIYGLAIDLGSTTVAAHLCDLRDGSVLASSGLMNPQIRFGEDLMSRVSYAMMNPGGDVEMTRAVREAINALALSIAAEAHVKPTEIFEVVFVCNPVMHHLLLGIDPVELGQAPFALATSGSLSLPARELDLSNIAPAAQVYVLPCIAGHVGADAAAVALSEEPNKSDEMVLIVDVGTNAEILLGNKTRVLACSSPTGPAFEGAQISSGQRAAPGAIERVVIDPVTKEPRFRVIGSDLWSDDPGFAEATKSSGITGICGSGIIEAVAEMRTAGIVDPSGLIGSAEQVGTPRCRPEGRTNSYLLHDSSAEGGPVIMVTQGDIRAIQLAKSALYAGARLLMDEIGVETVDRVTLAGAFGAHISPKHAMILGMIPDAPLEKVTSAGNAAGTGARIALCNRAARDAIEATVHDILKIETAIEPRFQEHFVNANAIPHAVDPFPHLAGVATLPEVSFNTAGAGSEGRRRRRG
;
A
#
# COMPACT_ATOMS: atom_id res chain seq x y z
N MET A 1 16.78 35.90 -10.16
CA MET A 1 15.81 34.94 -10.70
C MET A 1 16.58 33.68 -10.93
N THR A 2 16.23 32.59 -10.25
CA THR A 2 16.92 31.31 -10.44
C THR A 2 16.68 30.84 -11.87
N GLU A 3 17.75 30.58 -12.62
CA GLU A 3 17.68 30.02 -14.00
C GLU A 3 17.25 28.54 -14.02
N ASP A 4 17.07 27.96 -12.83
CA ASP A 4 16.69 26.57 -12.62
C ASP A 4 15.33 26.45 -11.95
N ALA A 5 14.55 25.49 -12.44
CA ALA A 5 13.27 25.04 -11.88
C ALA A 5 13.42 23.72 -11.11
N LEU A 6 12.66 23.56 -10.03
CA LEU A 6 12.51 22.32 -9.29
C LEU A 6 11.59 21.36 -10.05
N VAL A 7 12.10 20.19 -10.41
CA VAL A 7 11.33 19.13 -11.08
C VAL A 7 11.19 17.95 -10.12
N ILE A 8 9.96 17.47 -9.94
CA ILE A 8 9.62 16.39 -9.02
C ILE A 8 8.90 15.29 -9.79
N PHE A 9 9.44 14.06 -9.78
CA PHE A 9 8.85 12.92 -10.47
C PHE A 9 8.11 12.00 -9.50
N THR A 10 6.79 11.93 -9.63
CA THR A 10 5.95 10.91 -9.02
C THR A 10 5.81 9.72 -9.98
N PRO A 11 5.73 8.48 -9.48
CA PRO A 11 5.73 8.06 -8.06
C PRO A 11 7.12 7.88 -7.43
N SER A 12 8.19 8.13 -8.19
CA SER A 12 9.55 7.80 -7.76
C SER A 12 10.04 8.64 -6.59
N GLY A 13 9.42 9.80 -6.35
CA GLY A 13 9.83 10.80 -5.35
C GLY A 13 11.13 11.53 -5.69
N LYS A 14 11.76 11.19 -6.82
CA LYS A 14 13.03 11.77 -7.28
C LYS A 14 12.83 13.22 -7.70
N ARG A 15 13.72 14.08 -7.24
CA ARG A 15 13.63 15.52 -7.45
C ARG A 15 15.00 16.15 -7.68
N GLY A 16 15.03 17.24 -8.45
CA GLY A 16 16.25 17.99 -8.71
C GLY A 16 15.96 19.35 -9.32
N ARG A 17 16.96 20.23 -9.35
CA ARG A 17 16.87 21.53 -10.03
C ARG A 17 17.48 21.43 -11.43
N PHE A 18 16.78 21.97 -12.42
CA PHE A 18 17.17 21.91 -13.83
C PHE A 18 16.98 23.26 -14.50
N ALA A 19 17.92 23.61 -15.37
CA ALA A 19 17.82 24.83 -16.17
C ALA A 19 16.54 24.87 -17.00
N LEU A 20 15.94 26.05 -17.12
CA LEU A 20 14.78 26.26 -17.99
C LEU A 20 15.10 25.84 -19.44
N GLY A 21 14.13 25.21 -20.10
CA GLY A 21 14.28 24.62 -21.43
C GLY A 21 14.79 23.18 -21.44
N THR A 22 15.15 22.60 -20.29
CA THR A 22 15.56 21.19 -20.19
C THR A 22 14.40 20.26 -20.57
N PRO A 23 14.56 19.32 -21.52
CA PRO A 23 13.54 18.32 -21.82
C PRO A 23 13.22 17.44 -20.60
N VAL A 24 11.95 17.16 -20.35
CA VAL A 24 11.52 16.34 -19.20
C VAL A 24 12.22 14.97 -19.20
N LEU A 25 12.37 14.33 -20.37
CA LEU A 25 13.08 13.05 -20.50
C LEU A 25 14.56 13.15 -20.09
N GLN A 26 15.19 14.29 -20.32
CA GLN A 26 16.58 14.49 -19.90
C GLN A 26 16.66 14.64 -18.37
N ALA A 27 15.77 15.43 -17.78
CA ALA A 27 15.67 15.56 -16.32
C ALA A 27 15.40 14.20 -15.66
N ALA A 28 14.49 13.41 -16.22
CA ALA A 28 14.19 12.05 -15.76
C ALA A 28 15.44 11.16 -15.76
N ARG A 29 16.20 11.13 -16.87
CA ARG A 29 17.42 10.32 -16.97
C ARG A 29 18.52 10.71 -15.99
N GLN A 30 18.73 12.01 -15.77
CA GLN A 30 19.75 12.50 -14.83
C GLN A 30 19.42 12.12 -13.38
N LEU A 31 18.14 12.03 -13.03
CA LEU A 31 17.69 11.53 -11.73
C LEU A 31 17.62 9.99 -11.67
N GLY A 32 17.76 9.31 -12.81
CA GLY A 32 17.50 7.87 -12.92
C GLY A 32 16.01 7.52 -12.71
N VAL A 33 15.10 8.41 -13.09
CA VAL A 33 13.65 8.13 -13.13
C VAL A 33 13.37 7.16 -14.27
N ASP A 34 12.53 6.18 -13.99
CA ASP A 34 12.16 5.13 -14.93
C ASP A 34 11.15 5.64 -15.96
N LEU A 35 11.64 6.39 -16.95
CA LEU A 35 10.86 6.91 -18.08
C LEU A 35 11.37 6.31 -19.40
N ASP A 36 10.56 5.46 -20.02
CA ASP A 36 10.91 4.71 -21.22
C ASP A 36 11.08 5.62 -22.44
N SER A 37 12.09 5.34 -23.26
CA SER A 37 12.33 6.04 -24.52
C SER A 37 13.10 5.17 -25.52
N VAL A 38 12.36 4.43 -26.35
CA VAL A 38 12.94 3.62 -27.44
C VAL A 38 13.30 4.43 -28.70
N CYS A 39 12.67 5.59 -28.93
CA CYS A 39 12.92 6.36 -30.16
C CYS A 39 14.05 7.40 -30.07
N GLY A 40 14.75 7.48 -28.94
CA GLY A 40 15.81 8.47 -28.71
C GLY A 40 15.30 9.93 -28.69
N GLY A 41 14.08 10.16 -28.19
CA GLY A 41 13.51 11.50 -28.07
C GLY A 41 12.84 12.08 -29.32
N ARG A 42 12.65 11.29 -30.38
CA ARG A 42 12.01 11.72 -31.64
C ARG A 42 10.48 11.89 -31.59
N GLY A 43 9.83 11.59 -30.46
CA GLY A 43 8.39 11.76 -30.29
C GLY A 43 7.51 10.79 -31.10
N ILE A 44 8.03 9.62 -31.50
CA ILE A 44 7.31 8.67 -32.38
C ILE A 44 6.91 7.35 -31.71
N CYS A 45 7.49 7.02 -30.54
CA CYS A 45 7.29 5.71 -29.88
C CYS A 45 6.24 5.70 -28.78
N SER A 46 5.82 6.86 -28.27
CA SER A 46 4.82 7.01 -27.19
C SER A 46 5.18 6.47 -25.80
N LYS A 47 6.42 6.04 -25.62
CA LYS A 47 6.88 5.42 -24.36
C LYS A 47 7.23 6.40 -23.25
N CYS A 48 7.51 7.66 -23.60
CA CYS A 48 7.89 8.70 -22.63
C CYS A 48 6.70 9.59 -22.25
N GLN A 49 5.48 9.06 -22.20
CA GLN A 49 4.34 9.88 -21.80
C GLN A 49 4.48 10.28 -20.33
N ILE A 50 4.05 11.49 -20.01
CA ILE A 50 4.03 12.04 -18.66
C ILE A 50 2.71 12.77 -18.43
N THR A 51 2.30 12.86 -17.17
CA THR A 51 1.14 13.67 -16.76
C THR A 51 1.64 14.82 -15.86
N PRO A 52 1.62 16.08 -16.33
CA PRO A 52 1.94 17.21 -15.46
C PRO A 52 0.86 17.41 -14.40
N GLY A 53 1.27 17.76 -13.18
CA GLY A 53 0.39 18.19 -12.09
C GLY A 53 0.47 19.71 -11.93
N TYR A 54 -0.69 20.37 -11.92
CA TYR A 54 -0.82 21.83 -11.82
C TYR A 54 -1.51 22.23 -10.51
N GLY A 55 -1.31 23.49 -10.10
CA GLY A 55 -1.89 24.06 -8.88
C GLY A 55 -0.95 24.05 -7.68
N GLU A 56 -1.54 24.09 -6.47
CA GLU A 56 -0.79 24.17 -5.22
C GLU A 56 -0.35 22.79 -4.74
N PHE A 57 0.96 22.63 -4.47
CA PHE A 57 1.54 21.42 -3.87
C PHE A 57 2.24 21.73 -2.54
N PRO A 58 1.50 21.88 -1.43
CA PRO A 58 2.03 22.34 -0.14
C PRO A 58 3.19 21.49 0.40
N LYS A 59 3.13 20.17 0.21
CA LYS A 59 4.20 19.24 0.63
C LYS A 59 5.56 19.56 -0.02
N PHE A 60 5.54 20.07 -1.24
CA PHE A 60 6.73 20.47 -1.96
C PHE A 60 7.04 21.97 -1.81
N GLY A 61 6.12 22.75 -1.25
CA GLY A 61 6.25 24.18 -1.07
C GLY A 61 6.28 24.95 -2.39
N ILE A 62 5.59 24.45 -3.42
CA ILE A 62 5.56 25.05 -4.76
C ILE A 62 4.13 25.22 -5.27
N HIS A 63 3.93 26.28 -6.06
CA HIS A 63 2.81 26.45 -6.97
C HIS A 63 3.29 26.07 -8.37
N VAL A 64 2.48 25.31 -9.10
CA VAL A 64 2.77 24.91 -10.48
C VAL A 64 1.79 25.56 -11.44
N ASP A 65 2.26 26.57 -12.16
CA ASP A 65 1.50 27.29 -13.19
C ASP A 65 1.26 26.43 -14.44
N ASP A 66 0.22 26.74 -15.21
CA ASP A 66 -0.11 26.05 -16.47
C ASP A 66 1.04 26.14 -17.50
N GLU A 67 1.84 27.20 -17.43
CA GLU A 67 3.03 27.44 -18.26
C GLU A 67 4.32 26.80 -17.72
N ALA A 68 4.26 25.98 -16.65
CA ALA A 68 5.44 25.31 -16.09
C ALA A 68 6.12 24.31 -17.05
N LEU A 69 5.40 23.89 -18.10
CA LEU A 69 5.96 23.19 -19.26
C LEU A 69 5.82 24.04 -20.52
N SER A 70 6.74 23.83 -21.47
CA SER A 70 6.68 24.50 -22.78
C SER A 70 5.34 24.27 -23.48
N GLU A 71 4.97 25.20 -24.35
CA GLU A 71 3.76 25.10 -25.17
C GLU A 71 3.68 23.76 -25.94
N TRP A 72 2.45 23.33 -26.19
CA TRP A 72 2.17 22.14 -26.97
C TRP A 72 2.72 22.27 -28.38
N ASN A 73 3.53 21.31 -28.82
CA ASN A 73 4.24 21.42 -30.09
C ASN A 73 3.66 20.54 -31.21
N ALA A 74 4.11 20.77 -32.45
CA ALA A 74 3.62 20.05 -33.63
C ALA A 74 3.87 18.53 -33.59
N VAL A 75 4.87 18.06 -32.83
CA VAL A 75 5.16 16.63 -32.67
C VAL A 75 4.13 15.98 -31.75
N GLU A 76 3.82 16.63 -30.63
CA GLU A 76 2.76 16.20 -29.71
C GLU A 76 1.40 16.18 -30.41
N GLU A 77 1.08 17.22 -31.18
CA GLU A 77 -0.17 17.31 -31.95
C GLU A 77 -0.30 16.20 -33.00
N ARG A 78 0.78 15.98 -33.77
CA ARG A 78 0.82 14.89 -34.74
C ARG A 78 0.64 13.54 -34.07
N TYR A 79 1.20 13.34 -32.88
CA TYR A 79 1.06 12.09 -32.16
C TYR A 79 -0.38 11.91 -31.66
N LYS A 80 -0.95 12.92 -30.99
CA LYS A 80 -2.34 12.90 -30.49
C LYS A 80 -3.34 12.58 -31.59
N SER A 81 -3.29 13.31 -32.71
CA SER A 81 -4.20 13.13 -33.85
C SER A 81 -4.08 11.75 -34.53
N LYS A 82 -2.88 11.15 -34.59
CA LYS A 82 -2.67 9.88 -35.29
C LYS A 82 -2.78 8.64 -34.44
N ARG A 83 -2.49 8.75 -33.14
CA ARG A 83 -2.33 7.59 -32.24
C ARG A 83 -3.18 7.66 -30.98
N GLY A 84 -3.86 8.78 -30.72
CA GLY A 84 -4.75 8.93 -29.57
C GLY A 84 -3.99 9.01 -28.25
N MET A 85 -3.27 10.12 -28.02
CA MET A 85 -2.69 10.39 -26.69
C MET A 85 -3.81 10.73 -25.72
N ILE A 86 -3.78 10.12 -24.53
CA ILE A 86 -4.74 10.38 -23.46
C ILE A 86 -4.71 11.87 -23.11
N ASP A 87 -5.89 12.47 -22.95
CA ASP A 87 -6.01 13.88 -22.62
C ASP A 87 -5.29 14.23 -21.31
N GLY A 88 -4.67 15.41 -21.26
CA GLY A 88 -3.83 15.86 -20.15
C GLY A 88 -2.41 15.30 -20.15
N ARG A 89 -2.07 14.29 -20.97
CA ARG A 89 -0.68 13.80 -21.07
C ARG A 89 0.16 14.61 -22.05
N ARG A 90 1.48 14.61 -21.81
CA ARG A 90 2.52 15.22 -22.65
C ARG A 90 3.56 14.17 -23.06
N LEU A 91 4.33 14.45 -24.11
CA LEU A 91 5.50 13.63 -24.43
C LEU A 91 6.71 14.18 -23.68
N GLY A 92 7.24 13.45 -22.71
CA GLY A 92 8.38 13.89 -21.89
C GLY A 92 9.64 14.19 -22.69
N CYS A 93 9.83 13.58 -23.88
CA CYS A 93 10.94 13.95 -24.75
C CYS A 93 10.77 15.28 -25.50
N GLN A 94 9.56 15.82 -25.54
CA GLN A 94 9.20 17.03 -26.29
C GLN A 94 8.86 18.21 -25.35
N ALA A 95 8.19 17.93 -24.24
CA ALA A 95 7.92 18.90 -23.20
C ALA A 95 9.23 19.35 -22.52
N LYS A 96 9.41 20.66 -22.38
CA LYS A 96 10.54 21.27 -21.69
C LYS A 96 10.09 21.94 -20.40
N VAL A 97 10.94 21.88 -19.38
CA VAL A 97 10.72 22.52 -18.09
C VAL A 97 10.84 24.03 -18.24
N MET A 98 9.80 24.77 -17.86
CA MET A 98 9.74 26.24 -17.96
C MET A 98 9.51 26.91 -16.59
N GLY A 99 9.08 26.14 -15.59
CA GLY A 99 8.94 26.52 -14.20
C GLY A 99 8.98 25.29 -13.28
N ASP A 100 8.83 25.50 -11.98
CA ASP A 100 8.73 24.40 -11.00
C ASP A 100 7.55 23.49 -11.39
N ILE A 101 7.75 22.16 -11.39
CA ILE A 101 6.77 21.22 -11.96
C ILE A 101 6.77 19.88 -11.23
N VAL A 102 5.57 19.37 -10.96
CA VAL A 102 5.33 18.00 -10.53
C VAL A 102 4.92 17.17 -11.74
N ILE A 103 5.60 16.04 -11.96
CA ILE A 103 5.41 15.18 -13.13
C ILE A 103 5.11 13.77 -12.65
N ASP A 104 3.95 13.24 -13.03
CA ASP A 104 3.61 11.83 -12.89
C ASP A 104 4.09 11.04 -14.12
N VAL A 105 4.76 9.92 -13.86
CA VAL A 105 5.19 8.96 -14.89
C VAL A 105 4.23 7.77 -14.89
N PRO A 106 3.33 7.67 -15.89
CA PRO A 106 2.35 6.59 -15.95
C PRO A 106 3.02 5.20 -16.00
N PRO A 107 2.42 4.15 -15.42
CA PRO A 107 3.00 2.80 -15.39
C PRO A 107 3.40 2.24 -16.78
N GLU A 108 2.63 2.55 -17.82
CA GLU A 108 2.91 2.15 -19.20
C GLU A 108 4.12 2.85 -19.84
N SER A 109 4.60 3.91 -19.19
CA SER A 109 5.78 4.70 -19.57
C SER A 109 7.01 4.36 -18.72
N GLN A 110 6.90 3.41 -17.79
CA GLN A 110 8.03 2.89 -16.99
C GLN A 110 8.64 1.65 -17.67
N VAL A 111 9.97 1.55 -17.72
CA VAL A 111 10.67 0.39 -18.32
C VAL A 111 10.52 -0.83 -17.42
N HIS A 112 10.68 -0.65 -16.12
CA HIS A 112 10.53 -1.68 -15.11
C HIS A 112 9.14 -1.56 -14.50
N LYS A 113 8.27 -2.52 -14.82
CA LYS A 113 7.00 -2.64 -14.10
C LYS A 113 7.32 -2.97 -12.64
N GLN A 114 6.87 -2.12 -11.72
CA GLN A 114 6.91 -2.44 -10.30
C GLN A 114 6.19 -3.77 -10.09
N VAL A 115 6.84 -4.69 -9.40
CA VAL A 115 6.25 -6.00 -9.08
C VAL A 115 5.32 -5.79 -7.89
N ILE A 116 4.07 -5.42 -8.17
CA ILE A 116 3.03 -5.38 -7.15
C ILE A 116 2.40 -6.77 -7.11
N ARG A 117 3.07 -7.71 -6.44
CA ARG A 117 2.53 -9.04 -6.17
C ARG A 117 2.23 -9.15 -4.68
N LYS A 118 1.00 -8.82 -4.29
CA LYS A 118 0.45 -9.31 -3.03
C LYS A 118 -0.09 -10.71 -3.30
N SER A 119 0.73 -11.74 -3.12
CA SER A 119 0.25 -13.13 -3.21
C SER A 119 -0.79 -13.34 -2.11
N ALA A 120 -1.98 -13.81 -2.46
CA ALA A 120 -2.98 -14.17 -1.46
C ALA A 120 -2.44 -15.31 -0.59
N THR A 121 -2.45 -15.14 0.73
CA THR A 121 -2.26 -16.24 1.66
C THR A 121 -3.42 -17.22 1.51
N GLN A 122 -3.11 -18.50 1.38
CA GLN A 122 -4.12 -19.55 1.48
C GLN A 122 -4.58 -19.62 2.94
N ARG A 123 -5.81 -19.20 3.18
CA ARG A 123 -6.51 -19.35 4.44
C ARG A 123 -7.83 -20.03 4.15
N ASP A 124 -8.19 -21.01 4.96
CA ASP A 124 -9.47 -21.69 4.84
C ASP A 124 -10.57 -20.72 5.28
N ILE A 125 -11.41 -20.29 4.34
CA ILE A 125 -12.53 -19.40 4.60
C ILE A 125 -13.80 -20.23 4.54
N VAL A 126 -14.61 -20.17 5.61
CA VAL A 126 -15.94 -20.77 5.61
C VAL A 126 -16.83 -19.97 4.67
N MET A 127 -17.39 -20.62 3.66
CA MET A 127 -18.22 -19.97 2.66
C MET A 127 -19.62 -19.67 3.20
N ASP A 128 -19.97 -18.38 3.22
CA ASP A 128 -21.32 -17.84 3.33
C ASP A 128 -21.40 -16.55 2.49
N PRO A 129 -21.21 -16.66 1.16
CA PRO A 129 -21.11 -15.49 0.29
C PRO A 129 -22.46 -14.76 0.21
N ALA A 130 -22.42 -13.44 0.06
CA ALA A 130 -23.64 -12.66 -0.13
C ALA A 130 -24.27 -12.89 -1.51
N THR A 131 -23.44 -13.21 -2.51
CA THR A 131 -23.90 -13.50 -3.86
C THR A 131 -23.76 -14.99 -4.20
N ARG A 132 -24.83 -15.60 -4.71
CA ARG A 132 -24.85 -17.01 -5.13
C ARG A 132 -25.75 -17.26 -6.35
N LEU A 133 -25.47 -18.33 -7.08
CA LEU A 133 -26.32 -18.81 -8.17
C LEU A 133 -27.34 -19.82 -7.65
N LEU A 134 -28.62 -19.64 -8.01
CA LEU A 134 -29.69 -20.59 -7.69
C LEU A 134 -30.41 -21.00 -8.97
N TYR A 135 -30.50 -22.31 -9.21
CA TYR A 135 -31.32 -22.88 -10.27
C TYR A 135 -32.75 -23.08 -9.76
N ILE A 136 -33.75 -22.63 -10.51
CA ILE A 136 -35.16 -22.77 -10.16
C ILE A 136 -35.99 -23.25 -11.34
N GLU A 137 -36.98 -24.08 -11.05
CA GLU A 137 -38.07 -24.42 -11.98
C GLU A 137 -39.30 -23.57 -11.65
N VAL A 138 -39.73 -22.75 -12.60
CA VAL A 138 -40.83 -21.80 -12.42
C VAL A 138 -42.11 -22.40 -12.99
N THR A 139 -43.23 -22.27 -12.28
CA THR A 139 -44.51 -22.74 -12.80
C THR A 139 -44.86 -22.01 -14.11
N GLU A 140 -45.41 -22.74 -15.08
CA GLU A 140 -45.94 -22.15 -16.31
C GLU A 140 -47.09 -21.17 -16.00
N PRO A 141 -47.29 -20.12 -16.82
CA PRO A 141 -48.45 -19.26 -16.69
C PRO A 141 -49.72 -20.05 -17.00
N ASP A 142 -50.69 -19.95 -16.10
CA ASP A 142 -51.99 -20.60 -16.20
C ASP A 142 -53.11 -19.54 -16.27
N MET A 143 -54.11 -19.79 -17.11
CA MET A 143 -55.32 -18.95 -17.17
C MET A 143 -56.16 -19.06 -15.90
N HIS A 144 -56.09 -20.18 -15.18
CA HIS A 144 -56.84 -20.40 -13.93
C HIS A 144 -56.14 -19.76 -12.72
N GLU A 145 -54.82 -19.56 -12.78
CA GLU A 145 -54.02 -18.84 -11.78
C GLU A 145 -53.19 -17.71 -12.43
N PRO A 146 -53.83 -16.57 -12.80
CA PRO A 146 -53.20 -15.51 -13.58
C PRO A 146 -52.24 -14.66 -12.72
N THR A 147 -51.05 -15.20 -12.47
CA THR A 147 -49.98 -14.56 -11.68
C THR A 147 -48.88 -14.02 -12.60
N GLY A 148 -48.21 -12.94 -12.16
CA GLY A 148 -47.07 -12.36 -12.88
C GLY A 148 -45.86 -13.29 -12.91
N ASP A 149 -45.03 -13.17 -13.95
CA ASP A 149 -43.84 -14.01 -14.12
C ASP A 149 -42.84 -13.85 -12.96
N PHE A 150 -42.73 -12.63 -12.41
CA PHE A 150 -41.83 -12.37 -11.28
C PHE A 150 -42.35 -13.01 -9.98
N GLU A 151 -43.65 -12.96 -9.74
CA GLU A 151 -44.33 -13.56 -8.60
C GLU A 151 -44.18 -15.08 -8.62
N ARG A 152 -44.27 -15.70 -9.80
CA ARG A 152 -43.97 -17.13 -9.95
C ARG A 152 -42.49 -17.44 -9.69
N VAL A 153 -41.58 -16.56 -10.07
CA VAL A 153 -40.15 -16.67 -9.69
C VAL A 153 -39.95 -16.55 -8.18
N LYS A 154 -40.60 -15.60 -7.50
CA LYS A 154 -40.54 -15.48 -6.04
C LYS A 154 -41.05 -16.76 -5.35
N ARG A 155 -42.18 -17.29 -5.83
CA ARG A 155 -42.75 -18.55 -5.33
C ARG A 155 -41.75 -19.71 -5.49
N ALA A 156 -41.15 -19.86 -6.67
CA ALA A 156 -40.15 -20.89 -6.92
C ALA A 156 -38.92 -20.75 -6.00
N LEU A 157 -38.42 -19.53 -5.79
CA LEU A 157 -37.31 -19.27 -4.87
C LEU A 157 -37.66 -19.57 -3.40
N ALA A 158 -38.87 -19.25 -2.97
CA ALA A 158 -39.35 -19.56 -1.63
C ALA A 158 -39.50 -21.08 -1.41
N GLU A 159 -40.14 -21.79 -2.35
CA GLU A 159 -40.41 -23.22 -2.25
C GLU A 159 -39.14 -24.08 -2.37
N GLN A 160 -38.24 -23.73 -3.29
CA GLN A 160 -37.06 -24.57 -3.61
C GLN A 160 -35.83 -24.21 -2.79
N TRP A 161 -35.71 -22.95 -2.36
CA TRP A 161 -34.50 -22.43 -1.70
C TRP A 161 -34.76 -21.66 -0.40
N GLN A 162 -36.00 -21.60 0.08
CA GLN A 162 -36.38 -20.91 1.32
C GLN A 162 -36.01 -19.40 1.29
N VAL A 163 -36.04 -18.79 0.10
CA VAL A 163 -35.81 -17.35 -0.08
C VAL A 163 -37.16 -16.65 -0.22
N GLU A 164 -37.66 -16.11 0.88
CA GLU A 164 -39.02 -15.55 0.94
C GLU A 164 -39.15 -14.15 0.31
N ALA A 165 -38.30 -13.21 0.73
CA ALA A 165 -38.33 -11.83 0.27
C ALA A 165 -37.33 -11.63 -0.87
N VAL A 166 -37.84 -11.36 -2.08
CA VAL A 166 -37.04 -11.16 -3.29
C VAL A 166 -37.42 -9.88 -4.02
N GLU A 167 -36.42 -9.13 -4.45
CA GLU A 167 -36.51 -7.91 -5.25
C GLU A 167 -35.74 -8.07 -6.57
N ALA A 168 -36.12 -7.25 -7.56
CA ALA A 168 -35.44 -7.19 -8.85
C ALA A 168 -35.55 -5.77 -9.42
N ASP A 169 -34.43 -5.26 -9.93
CA ASP A 169 -34.40 -3.98 -10.64
C ASP A 169 -35.17 -4.08 -11.97
N LEU A 170 -35.64 -2.95 -12.49
CA LEU A 170 -36.38 -2.90 -13.76
C LEU A 170 -35.60 -3.53 -14.94
N ALA A 171 -34.27 -3.44 -14.93
CA ALA A 171 -33.42 -4.06 -15.95
C ALA A 171 -33.57 -5.60 -16.00
N ILE A 172 -33.76 -6.22 -14.84
CA ILE A 172 -33.99 -7.66 -14.68
C ILE A 172 -35.40 -8.02 -15.15
N LEU A 173 -36.41 -7.26 -14.70
CA LEU A 173 -37.81 -7.48 -15.09
C LEU A 173 -38.01 -7.39 -16.60
N ARG A 174 -37.34 -6.45 -17.28
CA ARG A 174 -37.37 -6.32 -18.76
C ARG A 174 -36.84 -7.55 -19.49
N ARG A 175 -35.96 -8.33 -18.87
CA ARG A 175 -35.35 -9.54 -19.44
C ARG A 175 -36.06 -10.82 -19.01
N LEU A 176 -36.94 -10.76 -18.04
CA LEU A 176 -37.48 -11.94 -17.35
C LEU A 176 -38.23 -12.90 -18.27
N GLN A 177 -39.26 -12.42 -18.98
CA GLN A 177 -40.12 -13.31 -19.79
C GLN A 177 -39.36 -13.98 -20.95
N PRO A 178 -38.51 -13.25 -21.73
CA PRO A 178 -37.69 -13.89 -22.77
C PRO A 178 -36.78 -14.99 -22.23
N VAL A 179 -36.18 -14.79 -21.04
CA VAL A 179 -35.31 -15.78 -20.41
C VAL A 179 -36.10 -16.99 -19.92
N LEU A 180 -37.21 -16.78 -19.24
CA LEU A 180 -38.11 -17.85 -18.80
C LEU A 180 -38.58 -18.74 -19.98
N ARG A 181 -39.03 -18.11 -21.07
CA ARG A 181 -39.49 -18.84 -22.27
C ARG A 181 -38.35 -19.64 -22.91
N LYS A 182 -37.17 -19.03 -23.06
CA LYS A 182 -36.00 -19.70 -23.65
C LYS A 182 -35.51 -20.86 -22.79
N GLY A 183 -35.66 -20.78 -21.47
CA GLY A 183 -35.28 -21.82 -20.53
C GLY A 183 -36.36 -22.89 -20.31
N GLU A 184 -37.48 -22.86 -21.04
CA GLU A 184 -38.62 -23.76 -20.79
C GLU A 184 -39.04 -23.73 -19.31
N TRP A 185 -39.14 -22.50 -18.78
CA TRP A 185 -39.46 -22.18 -17.40
C TRP A 185 -38.45 -22.62 -16.35
N LYS A 186 -37.28 -23.06 -16.79
CA LYS A 186 -36.14 -23.34 -15.93
C LYS A 186 -35.14 -22.22 -16.09
N ILE A 187 -34.70 -21.61 -15.00
CA ILE A 187 -33.74 -20.51 -15.04
C ILE A 187 -32.73 -20.62 -13.91
N THR A 188 -31.57 -20.00 -14.09
CA THR A 188 -30.62 -19.73 -13.01
C THR A 188 -30.62 -18.25 -12.71
N VAL A 189 -30.66 -17.88 -11.43
CA VAL A 189 -30.60 -16.49 -10.98
C VAL A 189 -29.33 -16.24 -10.16
N ALA A 190 -28.66 -15.12 -10.41
CA ALA A 190 -27.66 -14.59 -9.49
C ALA A 190 -28.40 -13.78 -8.42
N LEU A 191 -28.32 -14.23 -7.17
CA LEU A 191 -29.02 -13.65 -6.05
C LEU A 191 -28.01 -13.05 -5.06
N TYR A 192 -28.21 -11.79 -4.69
CA TYR A 192 -27.46 -11.10 -3.64
C TYR A 192 -28.33 -10.90 -2.41
N LYS A 193 -27.78 -11.15 -1.22
CA LYS A 193 -28.39 -10.74 0.05
C LYS A 193 -27.29 -10.38 1.03
N GLY A 194 -27.02 -9.09 1.22
CA GLY A 194 -26.09 -8.58 2.23
C GLY A 194 -26.48 -8.98 3.66
N ASN A 195 -25.61 -8.68 4.62
CA ASN A 195 -25.82 -9.03 6.03
C ASN A 195 -26.98 -8.24 6.67
N HIS A 196 -27.20 -7.00 6.24
CA HIS A 196 -28.31 -6.15 6.71
C HIS A 196 -29.54 -6.14 5.80
N ASP A 197 -29.52 -6.88 4.70
CA ASP A 197 -30.61 -6.85 3.73
C ASP A 197 -31.85 -7.60 4.22
N HIS A 198 -32.99 -6.91 4.23
CA HIS A 198 -34.29 -7.54 4.52
C HIS A 198 -34.78 -8.46 3.39
N ALA A 199 -34.41 -8.17 2.14
CA ALA A 199 -34.81 -8.92 0.96
C ALA A 199 -33.61 -9.23 0.07
N ALA A 200 -33.63 -10.40 -0.58
CA ALA A 200 -32.61 -10.76 -1.55
C ALA A 200 -32.88 -10.08 -2.90
N ARG A 201 -31.84 -9.64 -3.62
CA ARG A 201 -31.95 -8.99 -4.93
C ARG A 201 -31.46 -9.92 -6.03
N ILE A 202 -32.25 -10.06 -7.10
CA ILE A 202 -31.77 -10.71 -8.34
C ILE A 202 -30.85 -9.73 -9.07
N LEU A 203 -29.58 -10.10 -9.24
CA LEU A 203 -28.57 -9.32 -9.95
C LEU A 203 -28.51 -9.65 -11.45
N ASP A 204 -28.78 -10.91 -11.82
CA ASP A 204 -28.86 -11.36 -13.22
C ASP A 204 -29.64 -12.69 -13.33
N LEU A 205 -30.03 -13.07 -14.54
CA LEU A 205 -30.69 -14.34 -14.82
C LEU A 205 -30.33 -14.92 -16.20
N TRP A 206 -30.33 -16.26 -16.27
CA TRP A 206 -30.03 -17.04 -17.47
C TRP A 206 -31.06 -18.15 -17.71
N PRO A 207 -31.32 -18.51 -18.98
CA PRO A 207 -32.20 -19.62 -19.31
C PRO A 207 -31.52 -20.96 -18.96
N GLY A 208 -32.27 -21.87 -18.35
CA GLY A 208 -31.79 -23.18 -17.93
C GLY A 208 -30.76 -23.13 -16.81
N TYR A 209 -29.95 -24.18 -16.74
CA TYR A 209 -28.81 -24.26 -15.82
C TYR A 209 -27.63 -23.44 -16.35
N HIS A 210 -27.08 -22.55 -15.52
CA HIS A 210 -25.93 -21.73 -15.88
C HIS A 210 -24.64 -22.36 -15.36
N GLU A 211 -23.75 -22.75 -16.29
CA GLU A 211 -22.42 -23.30 -15.97
C GLU A 211 -21.33 -22.22 -15.80
N GLY A 212 -21.67 -20.94 -16.07
CA GLY A 212 -20.72 -19.84 -15.88
C GLY A 212 -20.43 -19.57 -14.41
N GLY A 213 -19.32 -18.87 -14.17
CA GLY A 213 -18.88 -18.55 -12.82
C GLY A 213 -19.56 -17.33 -12.23
N ILE A 214 -19.43 -17.19 -10.92
CA ILE A 214 -19.89 -16.03 -10.16
C ILE A 214 -18.72 -15.53 -9.33
N TYR A 215 -18.25 -14.32 -9.64
CA TYR A 215 -16.98 -13.83 -9.11
C TYR A 215 -17.15 -12.55 -8.31
N GLY A 216 -16.19 -12.31 -7.42
CA GLY A 216 -16.10 -11.07 -6.68
C GLY A 216 -14.66 -10.56 -6.56
N LEU A 217 -14.51 -9.27 -6.29
CA LEU A 217 -13.22 -8.62 -6.08
C LEU A 217 -13.06 -8.25 -4.60
N ALA A 218 -11.98 -8.70 -3.97
CA ALA A 218 -11.54 -8.17 -2.68
C ALA A 218 -10.42 -7.15 -2.93
N ILE A 219 -10.65 -5.89 -2.58
CA ILE A 219 -9.76 -4.77 -2.89
C ILE A 219 -9.26 -4.10 -1.60
N ASP A 220 -7.94 -4.08 -1.46
CA ASP A 220 -7.22 -3.28 -0.48
C ASP A 220 -6.71 -2.01 -1.15
N LEU A 221 -7.36 -0.89 -0.84
CA LEU A 221 -7.08 0.43 -1.38
C LEU A 221 -6.17 1.20 -0.40
N GLY A 222 -4.87 0.99 -0.55
CA GLY A 222 -3.84 1.72 0.18
C GLY A 222 -3.56 3.10 -0.41
N SER A 223 -2.90 3.95 0.39
CA SER A 223 -2.40 5.25 -0.06
C SER A 223 -1.49 5.11 -1.28
N THR A 224 -0.60 4.13 -1.25
CA THR A 224 0.44 3.95 -2.26
C THR A 224 0.09 2.87 -3.29
N THR A 225 -0.58 1.81 -2.86
CA THR A 225 -0.83 0.62 -3.69
C THR A 225 -2.28 0.20 -3.55
N VAL A 226 -2.90 -0.10 -4.69
CA VAL A 226 -4.21 -0.75 -4.77
C VAL A 226 -3.96 -2.21 -5.12
N ALA A 227 -4.45 -3.13 -4.30
CA ALA A 227 -4.34 -4.56 -4.54
C ALA A 227 -5.72 -5.19 -4.66
N ALA A 228 -5.90 -6.08 -5.62
CA ALA A 228 -7.15 -6.78 -5.87
C ALA A 228 -6.94 -8.29 -5.98
N HIS A 229 -7.88 -9.05 -5.40
CA HIS A 229 -7.98 -10.49 -5.54
C HIS A 229 -9.32 -10.84 -6.19
N LEU A 230 -9.29 -11.45 -7.37
CA LEU A 230 -10.48 -11.98 -8.03
C LEU A 230 -10.75 -13.38 -7.47
N CYS A 231 -11.90 -13.52 -6.82
CA CYS A 231 -12.30 -14.75 -6.14
C CYS A 231 -13.51 -15.38 -6.81
N ASP A 232 -13.54 -16.72 -6.87
CA ASP A 232 -14.74 -17.48 -7.17
C ASP A 232 -15.64 -17.52 -5.92
N LEU A 233 -16.87 -17.01 -6.02
CA LEU A 233 -17.78 -16.94 -4.88
C LEU A 233 -18.40 -18.30 -4.53
N ARG A 234 -18.17 -19.35 -5.34
CA ARG A 234 -18.66 -20.71 -5.06
C ARG A 234 -17.80 -21.42 -4.02
N ASP A 235 -16.49 -21.19 -4.03
CA ASP A 235 -15.53 -21.91 -3.19
C ASP A 235 -14.46 -21.01 -2.51
N GLY A 236 -14.44 -19.71 -2.82
CA GLY A 236 -13.51 -18.74 -2.23
C GLY A 236 -12.10 -18.78 -2.83
N SER A 237 -11.89 -19.58 -3.89
CA SER A 237 -10.59 -19.69 -4.56
C SER A 237 -10.19 -18.39 -5.23
N VAL A 238 -8.90 -18.05 -5.16
CA VAL A 238 -8.34 -16.85 -5.83
C VAL A 238 -7.90 -17.24 -7.23
N LEU A 239 -8.54 -16.67 -8.24
CA LEU A 239 -8.27 -16.95 -9.65
C LEU A 239 -7.10 -16.12 -10.18
N ALA A 240 -7.01 -14.86 -9.73
CA ALA A 240 -5.92 -13.96 -10.04
C ALA A 240 -5.73 -12.94 -8.92
N SER A 241 -4.51 -12.45 -8.77
CA SER A 241 -4.16 -11.34 -7.88
C SER A 241 -3.39 -10.31 -8.67
N SER A 242 -3.85 -9.07 -8.66
CA SER A 242 -3.24 -7.98 -9.39
C SER A 242 -3.14 -6.76 -8.51
N GLY A 243 -2.26 -5.83 -8.86
CA GLY A 243 -2.12 -4.59 -8.14
C GLY A 243 -1.58 -3.49 -9.02
N LEU A 244 -1.92 -2.27 -8.66
CA LEU A 244 -1.44 -1.07 -9.31
C LEU A 244 -1.03 -0.05 -8.27
N MET A 245 -0.23 0.90 -8.72
CA MET A 245 0.13 2.03 -7.90
C MET A 245 -1.03 3.03 -7.88
N ASN A 246 -1.36 3.51 -6.69
CA ASN A 246 -2.47 4.44 -6.53
C ASN A 246 -2.15 5.75 -7.31
N PRO A 247 -2.96 6.11 -8.34
CA PRO A 247 -2.69 7.29 -9.15
C PRO A 247 -2.78 8.59 -8.36
N GLN A 248 -3.37 8.56 -7.15
CA GLN A 248 -3.48 9.73 -6.30
C GLN A 248 -2.13 10.19 -5.72
N ILE A 249 -1.07 9.39 -5.82
CA ILE A 249 0.30 9.78 -5.41
C ILE A 249 0.73 11.11 -6.05
N ARG A 250 0.28 11.38 -7.28
CA ARG A 250 0.60 12.62 -8.00
C ARG A 250 0.08 13.89 -7.31
N PHE A 251 -1.00 13.79 -6.53
CA PHE A 251 -1.59 14.90 -5.78
C PHE A 251 -1.01 15.02 -4.37
N GLY A 252 -0.52 13.90 -3.83
CA GLY A 252 0.09 13.82 -2.52
C GLY A 252 0.72 12.45 -2.30
N GLU A 253 2.02 12.45 -2.00
CA GLU A 253 2.81 11.25 -1.72
C GLU A 253 2.36 10.53 -0.43
N ASP A 254 1.71 11.23 0.49
CA ASP A 254 1.16 10.68 1.74
C ASP A 254 -0.31 11.14 1.95
N LEU A 255 -0.95 10.64 3.02
CA LEU A 255 -2.35 10.95 3.30
C LEU A 255 -2.57 12.45 3.57
N MET A 256 -1.73 13.06 4.41
CA MET A 256 -1.89 14.46 4.80
C MET A 256 -1.66 15.43 3.64
N SER A 257 -0.75 15.10 2.73
CA SER A 257 -0.53 15.89 1.52
C SER A 257 -1.71 15.81 0.55
N ARG A 258 -2.45 14.69 0.49
CA ARG A 258 -3.70 14.62 -0.27
C ARG A 258 -4.80 15.46 0.36
N VAL A 259 -4.94 15.40 1.69
CA VAL A 259 -5.88 16.28 2.40
C VAL A 259 -5.53 17.75 2.14
N SER A 260 -4.24 18.10 2.26
CA SER A 260 -3.75 19.45 1.96
C SER A 260 -4.01 19.85 0.51
N TYR A 261 -3.88 18.93 -0.44
CA TYR A 261 -4.17 19.18 -1.84
C TYR A 261 -5.66 19.50 -2.04
N ALA A 262 -6.57 18.73 -1.44
CA ALA A 262 -8.01 19.01 -1.47
C ALA A 262 -8.35 20.38 -0.83
N MET A 263 -7.68 20.74 0.28
CA MET A 263 -7.87 22.03 0.94
C MET A 263 -7.44 23.22 0.07
N MET A 264 -6.33 23.07 -0.66
CA MET A 264 -5.70 24.19 -1.40
C MET A 264 -6.17 24.29 -2.85
N ASN A 265 -6.77 23.22 -3.40
CA ASN A 265 -7.21 23.16 -4.79
C ASN A 265 -8.71 22.84 -4.82
N PRO A 266 -9.59 23.85 -5.07
CA PRO A 266 -11.03 23.62 -5.18
C PRO A 266 -11.37 22.53 -6.22
N GLY A 267 -12.08 21.48 -5.80
CA GLY A 267 -12.40 20.31 -6.63
C GLY A 267 -11.29 19.24 -6.69
N GLY A 268 -10.21 19.40 -5.93
CA GLY A 268 -9.13 18.41 -5.84
C GLY A 268 -9.60 17.07 -5.25
N ASP A 269 -10.56 17.08 -4.35
CA ASP A 269 -11.28 15.90 -3.84
C ASP A 269 -12.01 15.15 -4.97
N VAL A 270 -12.73 15.87 -5.84
CA VAL A 270 -13.42 15.30 -7.00
C VAL A 270 -12.43 14.71 -7.99
N GLU A 271 -11.31 15.40 -8.26
CA GLU A 271 -10.28 14.89 -9.15
C GLU A 271 -9.64 13.60 -8.61
N MET A 272 -9.30 13.57 -7.32
CA MET A 272 -8.76 12.39 -6.65
C MET A 272 -9.75 11.23 -6.62
N THR A 273 -11.04 11.50 -6.39
CA THR A 273 -12.13 10.52 -6.42
C THR A 273 -12.23 9.87 -7.81
N ARG A 274 -12.26 10.70 -8.86
CA ARG A 274 -12.28 10.23 -10.25
C ARG A 274 -11.05 9.37 -10.56
N ALA A 275 -9.86 9.84 -10.18
CA ALA A 275 -8.61 9.12 -10.46
C ALA A 275 -8.58 7.71 -9.84
N VAL A 276 -9.04 7.55 -8.60
CA VAL A 276 -9.06 6.22 -7.95
C VAL A 276 -10.13 5.30 -8.54
N ARG A 277 -11.33 5.81 -8.84
CA ARG A 277 -12.42 5.04 -9.46
C ARG A 277 -12.06 4.58 -10.89
N GLU A 278 -11.41 5.43 -11.68
CA GLU A 278 -10.87 5.07 -13.00
C GLU A 278 -9.83 3.95 -12.90
N ALA A 279 -8.92 4.02 -11.92
CA ALA A 279 -7.90 2.99 -11.71
C ALA A 279 -8.51 1.65 -11.27
N ILE A 280 -9.53 1.66 -10.40
CA ILE A 280 -10.24 0.43 -9.99
C ILE A 280 -10.96 -0.20 -11.19
N ASN A 281 -11.61 0.59 -12.03
CA ASN A 281 -12.23 0.11 -13.27
C ASN A 281 -11.22 -0.54 -14.23
N ALA A 282 -10.04 0.04 -14.37
CA ALA A 282 -8.96 -0.53 -15.17
C ALA A 282 -8.40 -1.82 -14.55
N LEU A 283 -8.25 -1.86 -13.23
CA LEU A 283 -7.79 -3.02 -12.48
C LEU A 283 -8.76 -4.21 -12.64
N ALA A 284 -10.07 -3.96 -12.56
CA ALA A 284 -11.10 -4.97 -12.77
C ALA A 284 -11.02 -5.62 -14.16
N LEU A 285 -10.77 -4.83 -15.21
CA LEU A 285 -10.56 -5.36 -16.56
C LEU A 285 -9.29 -6.20 -16.66
N SER A 286 -8.19 -5.69 -16.11
CA SER A 286 -6.88 -6.35 -16.17
C SER A 286 -6.90 -7.70 -15.46
N ILE A 287 -7.45 -7.76 -14.24
CA ILE A 287 -7.49 -8.98 -13.44
C ILE A 287 -8.46 -10.01 -14.01
N ALA A 288 -9.59 -9.56 -14.58
CA ALA A 288 -10.53 -10.45 -15.28
C ALA A 288 -9.88 -11.07 -16.53
N ALA A 289 -9.13 -10.26 -17.29
CA ALA A 289 -8.40 -10.75 -18.47
C ALA A 289 -7.33 -11.79 -18.11
N GLU A 290 -6.57 -11.56 -17.02
CA GLU A 290 -5.57 -12.51 -16.50
C GLU A 290 -6.21 -13.83 -16.06
N ALA A 291 -7.38 -13.77 -15.43
CA ALA A 291 -8.14 -14.95 -14.99
C ALA A 291 -8.99 -15.61 -16.07
N HIS A 292 -9.00 -15.08 -17.31
CA HIS A 292 -9.90 -15.50 -18.39
C HIS A 292 -11.40 -15.46 -18.02
N VAL A 293 -11.78 -14.50 -17.18
CA VAL A 293 -13.15 -14.23 -16.72
C VAL A 293 -13.74 -13.06 -17.47
N LYS A 294 -15.05 -13.06 -17.75
CA LYS A 294 -15.70 -11.87 -18.31
C LYS A 294 -15.93 -10.87 -17.17
N PRO A 295 -15.61 -9.58 -17.34
CA PRO A 295 -15.85 -8.58 -16.29
C PRO A 295 -17.33 -8.50 -15.86
N THR A 296 -18.26 -8.79 -16.76
CA THR A 296 -19.70 -8.87 -16.46
C THR A 296 -20.12 -10.03 -15.56
N GLU A 297 -19.21 -10.96 -15.23
CA GLU A 297 -19.41 -12.06 -14.29
C GLU A 297 -18.89 -11.72 -12.88
N ILE A 298 -18.38 -10.49 -12.68
CA ILE A 298 -17.98 -9.95 -11.37
C ILE A 298 -19.18 -9.22 -10.76
N PHE A 299 -19.79 -9.85 -9.76
CA PHE A 299 -21.06 -9.41 -9.15
C PHE A 299 -20.89 -8.70 -7.81
N GLU A 300 -19.73 -8.81 -7.18
CA GLU A 300 -19.52 -8.26 -5.85
C GLU A 300 -18.11 -7.68 -5.71
N VAL A 301 -17.99 -6.58 -4.96
CA VAL A 301 -16.70 -5.97 -4.62
C VAL A 301 -16.68 -5.65 -3.14
N VAL A 302 -15.61 -6.04 -2.44
CA VAL A 302 -15.34 -5.64 -1.06
C VAL A 302 -14.16 -4.68 -1.05
N PHE A 303 -14.30 -3.54 -0.36
CA PHE A 303 -13.21 -2.59 -0.14
C PHE A 303 -12.77 -2.53 1.31
N VAL A 304 -11.45 -2.44 1.49
CA VAL A 304 -10.78 -2.07 2.75
C VAL A 304 -9.77 -0.97 2.45
N CYS A 305 -9.69 0.02 3.33
CA CYS A 305 -8.86 1.21 3.12
C CYS A 305 -8.73 2.05 4.40
N ASN A 306 -7.68 2.88 4.45
CA ASN A 306 -7.55 3.90 5.48
C ASN A 306 -8.63 5.00 5.31
N PRO A 307 -8.89 5.82 6.33
CA PRO A 307 -9.99 6.79 6.32
C PRO A 307 -9.98 7.81 5.18
N VAL A 308 -8.81 8.30 4.78
CA VAL A 308 -8.69 9.27 3.67
C VAL A 308 -9.02 8.59 2.35
N MET A 309 -8.52 7.38 2.14
CA MET A 309 -8.84 6.58 0.94
C MET A 309 -10.31 6.16 0.91
N HIS A 310 -10.89 5.85 2.07
CA HIS A 310 -12.32 5.58 2.25
C HIS A 310 -13.17 6.76 1.79
N HIS A 311 -12.87 7.98 2.27
CA HIS A 311 -13.62 9.17 1.90
C HIS A 311 -13.48 9.48 0.40
N LEU A 312 -12.26 9.46 -0.13
CA LEU A 312 -12.02 9.70 -1.56
C LEU A 312 -12.65 8.63 -2.46
N LEU A 313 -12.70 7.36 -2.06
CA LEU A 313 -13.40 6.32 -2.83
C LEU A 313 -14.91 6.64 -2.91
N LEU A 314 -15.50 7.05 -1.78
CA LEU A 314 -16.92 7.37 -1.66
C LEU A 314 -17.30 8.74 -2.25
N GLY A 315 -16.32 9.56 -2.65
CA GLY A 315 -16.57 10.92 -3.12
C GLY A 315 -16.92 11.89 -1.99
N ILE A 316 -16.48 11.59 -0.77
CA ILE A 316 -16.59 12.45 0.41
C ILE A 316 -15.30 13.24 0.55
N ASP A 317 -15.42 14.54 0.80
CA ASP A 317 -14.28 15.43 1.04
C ASP A 317 -13.48 14.98 2.29
N PRO A 318 -12.18 14.69 2.18
CA PRO A 318 -11.36 14.25 3.32
C PRO A 318 -10.81 15.39 4.19
N VAL A 319 -11.14 16.66 3.93
CA VAL A 319 -10.62 17.84 4.66
C VAL A 319 -10.74 17.70 6.19
N GLU A 320 -11.87 17.20 6.69
CA GLU A 320 -12.11 17.06 8.14
C GLU A 320 -11.24 15.98 8.81
N LEU A 321 -10.57 15.13 8.03
CA LEU A 321 -9.58 14.16 8.52
C LEU A 321 -8.19 14.80 8.68
N GLY A 322 -7.96 15.99 8.15
CA GLY A 322 -6.68 16.70 8.25
C GLY A 322 -6.52 17.52 9.53
N GLN A 323 -7.59 17.69 10.31
CA GLN A 323 -7.62 18.54 11.49
C GLN A 323 -8.32 17.85 12.65
N ALA A 324 -7.84 18.08 13.87
CA ALA A 324 -8.53 17.58 15.06
C ALA A 324 -9.97 18.13 15.10
N PRO A 325 -10.99 17.29 15.35
CA PRO A 325 -10.93 15.96 15.96
C PRO A 325 -10.85 14.77 14.98
N PHE A 326 -10.42 15.00 13.73
CA PHE A 326 -10.26 13.97 12.68
C PHE A 326 -11.58 13.28 12.37
N ALA A 327 -12.61 14.08 12.10
CA ALA A 327 -13.98 13.59 12.05
C ALA A 327 -14.27 12.80 10.77
N LEU A 328 -14.75 11.57 10.93
CA LEU A 328 -15.30 10.76 9.83
C LEU A 328 -16.71 11.26 9.51
N ALA A 329 -17.06 11.35 8.22
CA ALA A 329 -18.45 11.55 7.80
C ALA A 329 -19.32 10.32 8.13
N THR A 330 -18.73 9.13 8.03
CA THR A 330 -19.30 7.87 8.49
C THR A 330 -18.19 6.91 8.90
N SER A 331 -18.42 6.15 9.96
CA SER A 331 -17.55 5.07 10.42
C SER A 331 -18.15 3.68 10.21
N GLY A 332 -19.46 3.58 9.99
CA GLY A 332 -20.15 2.31 9.78
C GLY A 332 -19.81 1.69 8.43
N SER A 333 -20.08 0.39 8.29
CA SER A 333 -19.99 -0.30 7.01
C SER A 333 -20.99 0.26 6.01
N LEU A 334 -20.72 0.08 4.72
CA LEU A 334 -21.60 0.53 3.64
C LEU A 334 -21.85 -0.61 2.67
N SER A 335 -23.12 -0.82 2.33
CA SER A 335 -23.55 -1.68 1.22
C SER A 335 -24.27 -0.84 0.18
N LEU A 336 -23.77 -0.84 -1.06
CA LEU A 336 -24.29 0.01 -2.12
C LEU A 336 -24.09 -0.60 -3.51
N PRO A 337 -24.93 -0.24 -4.51
CA PRO A 337 -24.69 -0.61 -5.90
C PRO A 337 -23.36 -0.07 -6.42
N ALA A 338 -22.61 -0.87 -7.17
CA ALA A 338 -21.30 -0.49 -7.71
C ALA A 338 -21.35 0.75 -8.64
N ARG A 339 -22.50 1.00 -9.26
CA ARG A 339 -22.76 2.19 -10.08
C ARG A 339 -22.68 3.51 -9.30
N GLU A 340 -22.87 3.51 -7.99
CA GLU A 340 -22.71 4.72 -7.16
C GLU A 340 -21.22 5.10 -6.98
N LEU A 341 -20.32 4.16 -7.23
CA LEU A 341 -18.87 4.36 -7.25
C LEU A 341 -18.30 4.46 -8.66
N ASP A 342 -19.15 4.70 -9.67
CA ASP A 342 -18.79 4.75 -11.09
C ASP A 342 -18.05 3.48 -11.60
N LEU A 343 -18.27 2.33 -10.97
CA LEU A 343 -17.67 1.06 -11.37
C LEU A 343 -18.47 0.44 -12.51
N SER A 344 -18.17 0.85 -13.75
CA SER A 344 -18.90 0.47 -14.96
C SER A 344 -18.35 -0.77 -15.66
N ASN A 345 -17.14 -1.21 -15.32
CA ASN A 345 -16.46 -2.31 -16.00
C ASN A 345 -16.70 -3.69 -15.38
N ILE A 346 -17.71 -3.83 -14.52
CA ILE A 346 -18.12 -5.09 -13.89
C ILE A 346 -19.60 -5.39 -14.18
N ALA A 347 -20.22 -6.36 -13.51
CA ALA A 347 -21.66 -6.61 -13.72
C ALA A 347 -22.48 -5.33 -13.43
N PRO A 348 -23.44 -4.93 -14.29
CA PRO A 348 -24.17 -3.67 -14.12
C PRO A 348 -24.98 -3.56 -12.81
N ALA A 349 -25.36 -4.71 -12.24
CA ALA A 349 -26.07 -4.80 -10.97
C ALA A 349 -25.14 -5.19 -9.80
N ALA A 350 -23.82 -5.16 -10.00
CA ALA A 350 -22.86 -5.53 -8.97
C ALA A 350 -23.06 -4.72 -7.69
N GLN A 351 -22.78 -5.36 -6.55
CA GLN A 351 -22.88 -4.75 -5.24
C GLN A 351 -21.50 -4.52 -4.64
N VAL A 352 -21.39 -3.49 -3.82
CA VAL A 352 -20.18 -3.12 -3.11
C VAL A 352 -20.44 -3.22 -1.61
N TYR A 353 -19.48 -3.76 -0.88
CA TYR A 353 -19.41 -3.68 0.57
C TYR A 353 -18.10 -2.99 0.99
N VAL A 354 -18.19 -1.95 1.81
CA VAL A 354 -17.03 -1.27 2.39
C VAL A 354 -17.02 -1.57 3.89
N LEU A 355 -15.88 -2.05 4.40
CA LEU A 355 -15.73 -2.35 5.81
C LEU A 355 -15.81 -1.06 6.66
N PRO A 356 -16.20 -1.16 7.95
CA PRO A 356 -16.28 -0.01 8.85
C PRO A 356 -14.90 0.53 9.20
N CYS A 357 -14.80 1.84 9.44
CA CYS A 357 -13.60 2.48 9.99
C CYS A 357 -13.63 2.46 11.52
N ILE A 358 -12.47 2.25 12.16
CA ILE A 358 -12.34 2.31 13.62
C ILE A 358 -12.35 3.76 14.12
N ALA A 359 -11.61 4.66 13.46
CA ALA A 359 -11.52 6.08 13.81
C ALA A 359 -10.96 6.91 12.64
N GLY A 360 -10.86 8.24 12.80
CA GLY A 360 -10.34 9.17 11.79
C GLY A 360 -8.94 8.86 11.24
N HIS A 361 -8.11 8.15 12.00
CA HIS A 361 -6.77 7.71 11.57
C HIS A 361 -6.62 6.18 11.49
N VAL A 362 -7.63 5.40 11.84
CA VAL A 362 -7.58 3.94 11.86
C VAL A 362 -8.75 3.40 11.06
N GLY A 363 -8.47 2.89 9.86
CA GLY A 363 -9.49 2.65 8.84
C GLY A 363 -10.06 1.24 8.81
N ALA A 364 -10.74 0.99 7.70
CA ALA A 364 -11.31 -0.29 7.33
C ALA A 364 -10.24 -1.34 6.97
N ASP A 365 -9.04 -0.89 6.59
CA ASP A 365 -7.84 -1.72 6.45
C ASP A 365 -7.42 -2.34 7.79
N ALA A 366 -7.30 -1.55 8.86
CA ALA A 366 -7.02 -2.06 10.20
C ALA A 366 -8.14 -2.98 10.73
N ALA A 367 -9.40 -2.67 10.43
CA ALA A 367 -10.52 -3.56 10.71
C ALA A 367 -10.38 -4.90 9.97
N ALA A 368 -9.97 -4.88 8.70
CA ALA A 368 -9.71 -6.09 7.93
C ALA A 368 -8.53 -6.90 8.49
N VAL A 369 -7.47 -6.23 8.99
CA VAL A 369 -6.38 -6.89 9.71
C VAL A 369 -6.89 -7.56 10.98
N ALA A 370 -7.74 -6.90 11.77
CA ALA A 370 -8.37 -7.49 12.94
C ALA A 370 -9.23 -8.72 12.59
N LEU A 371 -9.94 -8.69 11.45
CA LEU A 371 -10.72 -9.82 10.95
C LEU A 371 -9.85 -11.00 10.49
N SER A 372 -8.66 -10.72 9.92
CA SER A 372 -7.72 -11.75 9.48
C SER A 372 -6.96 -12.38 10.66
N GLU A 373 -6.43 -11.56 11.56
CA GLU A 373 -5.51 -12.00 12.61
C GLU A 373 -6.20 -12.31 13.94
N GLU A 374 -7.44 -11.88 14.10
CA GLU A 374 -8.35 -12.22 15.21
C GLU A 374 -7.69 -12.08 16.62
N PRO A 375 -7.06 -10.93 16.96
CA PRO A 375 -6.42 -10.76 18.26
C PRO A 375 -7.41 -10.95 19.42
N ASN A 376 -8.69 -10.60 19.21
CA ASN A 376 -9.80 -10.80 20.14
C ASN A 376 -10.16 -12.28 20.41
N LYS A 377 -9.52 -13.25 19.74
CA LYS A 377 -9.66 -14.69 20.01
C LYS A 377 -8.43 -15.32 20.66
N SER A 378 -7.37 -14.53 20.86
CA SER A 378 -6.10 -15.00 21.46
C SER A 378 -6.15 -14.97 22.98
N ASP A 379 -5.52 -15.96 23.63
CA ASP A 379 -5.18 -15.90 25.07
C ASP A 379 -3.88 -15.09 25.30
N GLU A 380 -2.95 -15.16 24.36
CA GLU A 380 -1.68 -14.42 24.35
C GLU A 380 -1.92 -12.94 24.04
N MET A 381 -1.07 -12.06 24.58
CA MET A 381 -1.00 -10.65 24.20
C MET A 381 -0.33 -10.49 22.84
N VAL A 382 -1.11 -10.15 21.81
CA VAL A 382 -0.64 -10.08 20.43
C VAL A 382 -0.51 -8.63 20.00
N LEU A 383 0.68 -8.26 19.51
CA LEU A 383 0.92 -7.02 18.79
C LEU A 383 0.87 -7.30 17.29
N ILE A 384 -0.06 -6.67 16.57
CA ILE A 384 -0.13 -6.72 15.11
C ILE A 384 0.25 -5.35 14.59
N VAL A 385 1.18 -5.30 13.64
CA VAL A 385 1.66 -4.07 13.02
C VAL A 385 1.48 -4.19 11.52
N ASP A 386 0.52 -3.47 10.95
CA ASP A 386 0.43 -3.29 9.49
C ASP A 386 1.41 -2.19 9.08
N VAL A 387 2.49 -2.58 8.39
CA VAL A 387 3.54 -1.64 8.01
C VAL A 387 3.27 -1.06 6.63
N GLY A 388 2.94 0.24 6.58
CA GLY A 388 2.86 1.05 5.37
C GLY A 388 3.45 2.44 5.56
N THR A 389 2.97 3.41 4.76
CA THR A 389 3.33 4.83 4.89
C THR A 389 2.94 5.39 6.25
N ASN A 390 1.80 4.93 6.77
CA ASN A 390 1.47 4.92 8.18
C ASN A 390 1.49 3.47 8.66
N ALA A 391 1.68 3.28 9.96
CA ALA A 391 1.53 1.97 10.56
C ALA A 391 0.30 1.93 11.46
N GLU A 392 -0.65 1.07 11.09
CA GLU A 392 -1.79 0.72 11.92
C GLU A 392 -1.37 -0.40 12.87
N ILE A 393 -1.56 -0.16 14.16
CA ILE A 393 -1.11 -1.05 15.23
C ILE A 393 -2.34 -1.53 16.00
N LEU A 394 -2.46 -2.84 16.17
CA LEU A 394 -3.43 -3.47 17.07
C LEU A 394 -2.66 -4.15 18.20
N LEU A 395 -3.09 -3.95 19.44
CA LEU A 395 -2.57 -4.68 20.59
C LEU A 395 -3.75 -5.27 21.37
N GLY A 396 -3.74 -6.57 21.59
CA GLY A 396 -4.78 -7.15 22.42
C GLY A 396 -4.82 -8.66 22.49
N ASN A 397 -5.86 -9.11 23.17
CA ASN A 397 -6.23 -10.50 23.35
C ASN A 397 -7.77 -10.60 23.51
N LYS A 398 -8.30 -11.75 23.92
CA LYS A 398 -9.74 -11.96 24.17
C LYS A 398 -10.39 -11.03 25.20
N THR A 399 -9.60 -10.34 26.01
CA THR A 399 -10.09 -9.44 27.07
C THR A 399 -10.36 -8.04 26.51
N ARG A 400 -9.45 -7.54 25.66
CA ARG A 400 -9.51 -6.20 25.09
C ARG A 400 -8.60 -6.10 23.87
N VAL A 401 -9.00 -5.29 22.90
CA VAL A 401 -8.16 -4.88 21.78
C VAL A 401 -8.08 -3.36 21.73
N LEU A 402 -6.88 -2.84 21.56
CA LEU A 402 -6.59 -1.43 21.34
C LEU A 402 -6.06 -1.24 19.93
N ALA A 403 -6.27 -0.04 19.39
CA ALA A 403 -5.72 0.35 18.09
C ALA A 403 -5.14 1.76 18.11
N CYS A 404 -4.09 1.99 17.34
CA CYS A 404 -3.65 3.34 16.97
C CYS A 404 -3.07 3.36 15.56
N SER A 405 -2.92 4.55 14.98
CA SER A 405 -2.10 4.75 13.79
C SER A 405 -0.88 5.60 14.16
N SER A 406 0.27 5.26 13.59
CA SER A 406 1.56 5.93 13.81
C SER A 406 2.13 6.44 12.49
N PRO A 407 2.59 7.71 12.43
CA PRO A 407 3.12 8.30 11.20
C PRO A 407 4.57 7.86 10.97
N THR A 408 4.76 6.66 10.44
CA THR A 408 6.09 6.09 10.14
C THR A 408 6.77 6.79 8.97
N GLY A 409 6.00 7.39 8.06
CA GLY A 409 6.52 7.98 6.83
C GLY A 409 7.00 6.91 5.83
N PRO A 410 7.44 7.33 4.63
CA PRO A 410 7.65 6.41 3.52
C PRO A 410 9.07 5.79 3.49
N ALA A 411 9.88 6.00 4.54
CA ALA A 411 11.28 5.53 4.60
C ALA A 411 11.39 4.01 4.47
N PHE A 412 10.49 3.27 5.10
CA PHE A 412 10.43 1.81 4.99
C PHE A 412 10.01 1.32 3.60
N GLU A 413 9.41 2.17 2.76
CA GLU A 413 9.10 1.82 1.37
C GLU A 413 10.24 2.15 0.39
N GLY A 414 11.39 2.59 0.91
CA GLY A 414 12.55 3.02 0.13
C GLY A 414 12.42 4.43 -0.46
N ALA A 415 11.35 5.17 -0.13
CA ALA A 415 11.21 6.57 -0.50
C ALA A 415 11.87 7.48 0.54
N GLN A 416 12.35 8.65 0.10
CA GLN A 416 13.14 9.58 0.93
C GLN A 416 14.44 8.98 1.49
N ILE A 417 14.93 7.91 0.88
CA ILE A 417 16.25 7.33 1.09
C ILE A 417 17.11 7.67 -0.14
N SER A 418 18.36 8.07 0.06
CA SER A 418 19.25 8.65 -0.96
C SER A 418 19.43 7.77 -2.19
N SER A 419 19.75 6.49 -1.97
CA SER A 419 19.82 5.43 -2.99
C SER A 419 18.56 4.56 -3.01
N GLY A 420 17.51 5.03 -2.35
CA GLY A 420 16.27 4.32 -2.13
C GLY A 420 15.43 4.19 -3.38
N GLN A 421 14.77 3.05 -3.52
CA GLN A 421 13.75 2.82 -4.52
C GLN A 421 12.69 1.86 -4.01
N ARG A 422 11.57 1.76 -4.73
CA ARG A 422 10.56 0.73 -4.46
C ARG A 422 11.08 -0.66 -4.87
N ALA A 423 10.44 -1.70 -4.36
CA ALA A 423 10.73 -3.08 -4.71
C ALA A 423 10.50 -3.33 -6.22
N ALA A 424 11.58 -3.54 -6.96
CA ALA A 424 11.60 -3.85 -8.38
C ALA A 424 12.89 -4.64 -8.70
N PRO A 425 12.92 -5.42 -9.81
CA PRO A 425 14.12 -6.14 -10.21
C PRO A 425 15.36 -5.25 -10.22
N GLY A 426 16.46 -5.75 -9.63
CA GLY A 426 17.72 -5.00 -9.47
C GLY A 426 17.81 -4.13 -8.19
N ALA A 427 16.72 -3.97 -7.42
CA ALA A 427 16.78 -3.34 -6.11
C ALA A 427 17.43 -4.28 -5.09
N ILE A 428 18.38 -3.80 -4.29
CA ILE A 428 18.94 -4.53 -3.16
C ILE A 428 17.85 -4.80 -2.13
N GLU A 429 17.58 -6.07 -1.82
CA GLU A 429 16.55 -6.50 -0.88
C GLU A 429 17.06 -7.23 0.36
N ARG A 430 18.28 -7.77 0.29
CA ARG A 430 18.97 -8.43 1.41
C ARG A 430 20.38 -7.91 1.54
N VAL A 431 20.83 -7.69 2.76
CA VAL A 431 22.18 -7.21 3.07
C VAL A 431 22.75 -8.01 4.23
N VAL A 432 24.02 -8.39 4.13
CA VAL A 432 24.80 -8.95 5.23
C VAL A 432 26.15 -8.24 5.23
N ILE A 433 26.62 -7.80 6.41
CA ILE A 433 27.92 -7.15 6.55
C ILE A 433 28.79 -7.99 7.47
N ASP A 434 29.99 -8.35 7.00
CA ASP A 434 30.96 -9.07 7.83
C ASP A 434 31.40 -8.17 9.01
N PRO A 435 31.23 -8.62 10.27
CA PRO A 435 31.50 -7.79 11.43
C PRO A 435 32.99 -7.52 11.67
N VAL A 436 33.90 -8.22 10.98
CA VAL A 436 35.35 -8.03 11.10
C VAL A 436 35.87 -7.17 9.96
N THR A 437 35.64 -7.59 8.71
CA THR A 437 36.15 -6.91 7.51
C THR A 437 35.32 -5.71 7.10
N LYS A 438 34.06 -5.64 7.56
CA LYS A 438 33.05 -4.65 7.17
C LYS A 438 32.73 -4.70 5.66
N GLU A 439 33.01 -5.81 4.99
CA GLU A 439 32.64 -6.02 3.60
C GLU A 439 31.16 -6.43 3.52
N PRO A 440 30.35 -5.76 2.68
CA PRO A 440 28.96 -6.11 2.45
C PRO A 440 28.85 -7.19 1.37
N ARG A 441 27.85 -8.05 1.51
CA ARG A 441 27.26 -8.80 0.41
C ARG A 441 25.75 -8.60 0.40
N PHE A 442 25.15 -8.66 -0.77
CA PHE A 442 23.74 -8.36 -0.95
C PHE A 442 23.07 -9.25 -1.98
N ARG A 443 21.74 -9.31 -1.94
CA ARG A 443 20.91 -9.86 -3.02
C ARG A 443 20.03 -8.77 -3.59
N VAL A 444 19.66 -8.92 -4.86
CA VAL A 444 18.72 -8.03 -5.54
C VAL A 444 17.47 -8.78 -5.92
N ILE A 445 16.33 -8.08 -5.95
CA ILE A 445 15.07 -8.64 -6.43
C ILE A 445 15.28 -9.18 -7.84
N GLY A 446 14.85 -10.42 -8.06
CA GLY A 446 15.03 -11.15 -9.34
C GLY A 446 16.26 -12.05 -9.40
N SER A 447 17.06 -12.14 -8.33
CA SER A 447 18.19 -13.07 -8.23
C SER A 447 18.30 -13.67 -6.83
N ASP A 448 18.35 -15.00 -6.74
CA ASP A 448 18.59 -15.72 -5.47
C ASP A 448 20.08 -15.78 -5.07
N LEU A 449 20.97 -15.35 -5.96
CA LEU A 449 22.42 -15.34 -5.75
C LEU A 449 22.85 -14.12 -4.92
N TRP A 450 23.84 -14.32 -4.04
CA TRP A 450 24.54 -13.22 -3.37
C TRP A 450 25.52 -12.52 -4.33
N SER A 451 25.83 -11.26 -4.06
CA SER A 451 26.73 -10.44 -4.87
C SER A 451 28.14 -10.99 -5.02
N ASP A 452 28.57 -11.86 -4.10
CA ASP A 452 29.85 -12.57 -4.10
C ASP A 452 29.78 -13.99 -4.72
N ASP A 453 28.59 -14.46 -5.09
CA ASP A 453 28.43 -15.77 -5.72
C ASP A 453 28.89 -15.77 -7.19
N PRO A 454 29.57 -16.83 -7.66
CA PRO A 454 29.88 -17.00 -9.08
C PRO A 454 28.59 -17.03 -9.91
N GLY A 455 28.46 -16.08 -10.85
CA GLY A 455 27.30 -15.99 -11.75
C GLY A 455 26.31 -14.87 -11.41
N PHE A 456 26.47 -14.20 -10.26
CA PHE A 456 25.64 -13.04 -9.91
C PHE A 456 25.62 -11.98 -11.02
N ALA A 457 26.80 -11.61 -11.55
CA ALA A 457 26.92 -10.63 -12.61
C ALA A 457 26.15 -11.00 -13.89
N GLU A 458 26.08 -12.29 -14.25
CA GLU A 458 25.29 -12.73 -15.42
C GLU A 458 23.79 -12.76 -15.09
N ALA A 459 23.42 -13.21 -13.88
CA ALA A 459 22.03 -13.23 -13.42
C ALA A 459 21.41 -11.82 -13.35
N THR A 460 22.19 -10.81 -12.96
CA THR A 460 21.73 -9.42 -12.84
C THR A 460 22.03 -8.56 -14.06
N LYS A 461 22.57 -9.13 -15.14
CA LYS A 461 22.95 -8.37 -16.35
C LYS A 461 21.80 -7.63 -17.01
N SER A 462 20.59 -8.19 -16.90
CA SER A 462 19.38 -7.62 -17.50
C SER A 462 18.71 -6.56 -16.61
N SER A 463 18.68 -6.77 -15.30
CA SER A 463 18.07 -5.86 -14.33
C SER A 463 19.01 -4.75 -13.85
N GLY A 464 20.32 -4.99 -13.90
CA GLY A 464 21.32 -4.19 -13.20
C GLY A 464 21.18 -4.25 -11.68
N ILE A 465 21.92 -3.37 -11.01
CA ILE A 465 21.78 -3.05 -9.59
C ILE A 465 21.40 -1.58 -9.53
N THR A 466 20.17 -1.27 -9.14
CA THR A 466 19.56 0.04 -9.44
C THR A 466 19.38 0.94 -8.21
N GLY A 467 19.35 0.35 -7.02
CA GLY A 467 19.17 1.05 -5.75
C GLY A 467 18.91 0.08 -4.60
N ILE A 468 18.39 0.59 -3.48
CA ILE A 468 18.04 -0.19 -2.29
C ILE A 468 16.54 -0.11 -2.02
N CYS A 469 15.88 -1.25 -1.85
CA CYS A 469 14.46 -1.26 -1.48
C CYS A 469 14.28 -1.21 0.04
N GLY A 470 13.01 -1.11 0.48
CA GLY A 470 12.66 -1.01 1.89
C GLY A 470 13.25 -2.10 2.79
N SER A 471 13.19 -3.37 2.37
CA SER A 471 13.78 -4.48 3.12
C SER A 471 15.30 -4.35 3.13
N GLY A 472 15.89 -4.00 1.98
CA GLY A 472 17.32 -3.75 1.85
C GLY A 472 17.83 -2.68 2.81
N ILE A 473 17.15 -1.53 2.94
CA ILE A 473 17.60 -0.44 3.82
C ILE A 473 17.43 -0.82 5.30
N ILE A 474 16.37 -1.54 5.65
CA ILE A 474 16.20 -2.08 7.02
C ILE A 474 17.37 -3.02 7.37
N GLU A 475 17.69 -3.98 6.49
CA GLU A 475 18.79 -4.91 6.73
C GLU A 475 20.14 -4.18 6.73
N ALA A 476 20.37 -3.25 5.80
CA ALA A 476 21.61 -2.48 5.75
C ALA A 476 21.87 -1.73 7.06
N VAL A 477 20.87 -1.01 7.60
CA VAL A 477 21.06 -0.27 8.85
C VAL A 477 21.24 -1.21 10.05
N ALA A 478 20.48 -2.30 10.11
CA ALA A 478 20.60 -3.30 11.17
C ALA A 478 21.98 -3.99 11.16
N GLU A 479 22.47 -4.34 9.97
CA GLU A 479 23.79 -4.94 9.76
C GLU A 479 24.91 -3.93 10.02
N MET A 480 24.74 -2.65 9.65
CA MET A 480 25.69 -1.58 10.01
C MET A 480 25.78 -1.40 11.52
N ARG A 481 24.66 -1.50 12.25
CA ARG A 481 24.66 -1.47 13.72
C ARG A 481 25.36 -2.69 14.30
N THR A 482 25.07 -3.88 13.78
CA THR A 482 25.63 -5.17 14.24
C THR A 482 27.14 -5.26 13.96
N ALA A 483 27.58 -4.74 12.81
CA ALA A 483 28.97 -4.64 12.44
C ALA A 483 29.69 -3.46 13.11
N GLY A 484 29.06 -2.67 13.98
CA GLY A 484 29.70 -1.54 14.67
C GLY A 484 30.17 -0.41 13.73
N ILE A 485 29.52 -0.27 12.56
CA ILE A 485 29.68 0.86 11.63
C ILE A 485 28.84 2.04 12.11
N VAL A 486 27.67 1.74 12.68
CA VAL A 486 26.74 2.70 13.27
C VAL A 486 26.70 2.52 14.78
N ASP A 487 26.81 3.64 15.51
CA ASP A 487 26.68 3.64 16.97
C ASP A 487 25.20 3.64 17.42
N PRO A 488 24.90 3.43 18.72
CA PRO A 488 23.52 3.40 19.21
C PRO A 488 22.74 4.68 18.91
N SER A 489 23.38 5.84 18.76
CA SER A 489 22.73 7.11 18.44
C SER A 489 22.39 7.28 16.95
N GLY A 490 22.85 6.33 16.12
CA GLY A 490 22.70 6.36 14.67
C GLY A 490 23.82 7.08 13.93
N LEU A 491 24.95 7.41 14.58
CA LEU A 491 26.07 8.08 13.90
C LEU A 491 26.92 7.07 13.13
N ILE A 492 27.25 7.36 11.88
CA ILE A 492 28.19 6.56 11.08
C ILE A 492 29.63 6.99 11.39
N GLY A 493 30.46 6.05 11.85
CA GLY A 493 31.87 6.30 12.15
C GLY A 493 32.73 6.59 10.91
N SER A 494 33.88 7.23 11.10
CA SER A 494 34.85 7.44 10.02
C SER A 494 35.54 6.14 9.60
N ALA A 495 36.23 6.16 8.45
CA ALA A 495 37.02 5.03 7.98
C ALA A 495 38.02 4.53 9.03
N GLU A 496 38.67 5.43 9.77
CA GLU A 496 39.62 5.11 10.83
C GLU A 496 38.93 4.55 12.08
N GLN A 497 37.79 5.12 12.47
CA GLN A 497 37.05 4.68 13.66
C GLN A 497 36.46 3.27 13.48
N VAL A 498 35.99 2.97 12.26
CA VAL A 498 35.30 1.72 11.93
C VAL A 498 36.27 0.67 11.38
N GLY A 499 37.40 1.09 10.82
CA GLY A 499 38.42 0.23 10.23
C GLY A 499 38.11 -0.23 8.79
N THR A 500 37.37 0.57 8.00
CA THR A 500 37.01 0.23 6.62
C THR A 500 37.03 1.45 5.68
N PRO A 501 37.62 1.35 4.47
CA PRO A 501 37.59 2.43 3.49
C PRO A 501 36.21 2.64 2.86
N ARG A 502 35.23 1.78 3.16
CA ARG A 502 33.85 1.92 2.70
C ARG A 502 33.09 3.03 3.42
N CYS A 503 33.57 3.46 4.60
CA CYS A 503 33.06 4.66 5.25
C CYS A 503 33.72 5.89 4.61
N ARG A 504 32.95 6.71 3.91
CA ARG A 504 33.45 7.88 3.17
C ARG A 504 32.96 9.17 3.84
N PRO A 505 33.78 10.23 3.92
CA PRO A 505 33.34 11.52 4.40
C PRO A 505 32.25 12.12 3.51
N GLU A 506 31.18 12.64 4.12
CA GLU A 506 30.08 13.34 3.46
C GLU A 506 29.72 14.58 4.30
N GLY A 507 30.24 15.73 3.90
CA GLY A 507 30.09 16.98 4.64
C GLY A 507 30.70 16.88 6.05
N ARG A 508 29.84 16.95 7.07
CA ARG A 508 30.24 16.84 8.50
C ARG A 508 30.06 15.43 9.07
N THR A 509 29.62 14.50 8.26
CA THR A 509 29.22 13.14 8.63
C THR A 509 29.92 12.14 7.71
N ASN A 510 29.58 10.85 7.82
CA ASN A 510 30.09 9.81 6.93
C ASN A 510 28.92 9.07 6.26
N SER A 511 29.20 8.39 5.16
CA SER A 511 28.32 7.43 4.50
C SER A 511 29.02 6.09 4.33
N TYR A 512 28.25 5.01 4.21
CA TYR A 512 28.77 3.67 4.00
C TYR A 512 28.46 3.17 2.59
N LEU A 513 29.50 2.76 1.85
CA LEU A 513 29.39 2.26 0.48
C LEU A 513 28.98 0.78 0.43
N LEU A 514 27.79 0.52 -0.10
CA LEU A 514 27.31 -0.84 -0.40
C LEU A 514 27.81 -1.33 -1.76
N HIS A 515 27.63 -0.52 -2.81
CA HIS A 515 27.95 -0.90 -4.18
C HIS A 515 28.40 0.30 -5.02
N ASP A 516 29.37 0.10 -5.91
CA ASP A 516 29.90 1.13 -6.81
C ASP A 516 30.04 0.56 -8.23
N SER A 517 29.21 1.03 -9.15
CA SER A 517 29.29 0.71 -10.58
C SER A 517 29.61 1.94 -11.44
N SER A 518 30.14 3.00 -10.84
CA SER A 518 30.41 4.27 -11.52
C SER A 518 31.38 4.13 -12.70
N ALA A 519 32.34 3.20 -12.62
CA ALA A 519 33.27 2.89 -13.70
C ALA A 519 32.59 2.36 -14.98
N GLU A 520 31.40 1.76 -14.83
CA GLU A 520 30.58 1.21 -15.92
C GLU A 520 29.42 2.15 -16.28
N GLY A 521 29.38 3.35 -15.70
CA GLY A 521 28.28 4.31 -15.84
C GLY A 521 27.03 3.96 -15.05
N GLY A 522 27.13 3.00 -14.11
CA GLY A 522 26.04 2.61 -13.20
C GLY A 522 26.02 3.42 -11.89
N PRO A 523 25.03 3.16 -11.02
CA PRO A 523 24.84 3.91 -9.78
C PRO A 523 25.90 3.59 -8.72
N VAL A 524 26.10 4.57 -7.83
CA VAL A 524 26.80 4.40 -6.55
C VAL A 524 25.74 4.29 -5.46
N ILE A 525 25.70 3.16 -4.77
CA ILE A 525 24.71 2.87 -3.72
C ILE A 525 25.40 3.01 -2.37
N MET A 526 24.96 4.01 -1.61
CA MET A 526 25.47 4.30 -0.28
C MET A 526 24.31 4.43 0.71
N VAL A 527 24.60 4.16 1.99
CA VAL A 527 23.75 4.54 3.12
C VAL A 527 24.35 5.78 3.75
N THR A 528 23.64 6.90 3.66
CA THR A 528 24.08 8.20 4.18
C THR A 528 23.60 8.40 5.61
N GLN A 529 24.17 9.39 6.30
CA GLN A 529 23.70 9.77 7.63
C GLN A 529 22.24 10.24 7.62
N GLY A 530 21.78 10.86 6.53
CA GLY A 530 20.39 11.26 6.34
C GLY A 530 19.45 10.05 6.27
N ASP A 531 19.88 8.98 5.59
CA ASP A 531 19.12 7.73 5.50
C ASP A 531 18.95 7.07 6.88
N ILE A 532 20.01 7.03 7.69
CA ILE A 532 19.92 6.54 9.07
C ILE A 532 18.89 7.33 9.88
N ARG A 533 18.88 8.68 9.73
CA ARG A 533 17.92 9.54 10.44
C ARG A 533 16.49 9.29 9.98
N ALA A 534 16.26 9.09 8.68
CA ALA A 534 14.94 8.74 8.16
C ALA A 534 14.43 7.41 8.73
N ILE A 535 15.28 6.37 8.78
CA ILE A 535 14.94 5.08 9.40
C ILE A 535 14.69 5.22 10.90
N GLN A 536 15.51 6.01 11.61
CA GLN A 536 15.31 6.26 13.04
C GLN A 536 13.96 6.92 13.32
N LEU A 537 13.57 7.95 12.56
CA LEU A 537 12.26 8.60 12.74
C LEU A 537 11.12 7.61 12.52
N ALA A 538 11.18 6.82 11.44
CA ALA A 538 10.15 5.85 11.09
C ALA A 538 10.00 4.76 12.17
N LYS A 539 11.11 4.15 12.59
CA LYS A 539 11.10 3.09 13.61
C LYS A 539 10.71 3.62 14.99
N SER A 540 11.05 4.88 15.30
CA SER A 540 10.68 5.50 16.58
C SER A 540 9.18 5.75 16.68
N ALA A 541 8.56 6.21 15.58
CA ALA A 541 7.10 6.40 15.53
C ALA A 541 6.37 5.07 15.75
N LEU A 542 6.83 4.01 15.08
CA LEU A 542 6.23 2.69 15.20
C LEU A 542 6.35 2.13 16.62
N TYR A 543 7.55 2.16 17.20
CA TYR A 543 7.79 1.68 18.56
C TYR A 543 7.00 2.48 19.59
N ALA A 544 6.96 3.81 19.45
CA ALA A 544 6.20 4.69 20.35
C ALA A 544 4.70 4.38 20.33
N GLY A 545 4.11 4.14 19.16
CA GLY A 545 2.73 3.68 19.04
C GLY A 545 2.49 2.36 19.77
N ALA A 546 3.33 1.35 19.54
CA ALA A 546 3.22 0.07 20.21
C ALA A 546 3.35 0.21 21.74
N ARG A 547 4.33 0.98 22.21
CA ARG A 547 4.56 1.19 23.65
C ARG A 547 3.42 1.95 24.32
N LEU A 548 2.80 2.92 23.64
CA LEU A 548 1.60 3.58 24.17
C LEU A 548 0.44 2.60 24.36
N LEU A 549 0.20 1.72 23.41
CA LEU A 549 -0.84 0.70 23.58
C LEU A 549 -0.52 -0.24 24.74
N MET A 550 0.76 -0.60 24.90
CA MET A 550 1.23 -1.43 26.02
C MET A 550 1.02 -0.75 27.37
N ASP A 551 1.30 0.56 27.46
CA ASP A 551 1.06 1.35 28.66
C ASP A 551 -0.44 1.46 29.00
N GLU A 552 -1.29 1.69 28.00
CA GLU A 552 -2.74 1.78 28.18
C GLU A 552 -3.38 0.45 28.58
N ILE A 553 -2.90 -0.68 28.05
CA ILE A 553 -3.38 -2.00 28.44
C ILE A 553 -2.76 -2.48 29.77
N GLY A 554 -1.65 -1.88 30.19
CA GLY A 554 -0.94 -2.19 31.43
C GLY A 554 -0.03 -3.43 31.35
N VAL A 555 0.67 -3.62 30.23
CA VAL A 555 1.65 -4.71 30.05
C VAL A 555 3.05 -4.19 29.74
N GLU A 556 4.06 -4.92 30.18
CA GLU A 556 5.47 -4.60 29.91
C GLU A 556 6.05 -5.37 28.72
N THR A 557 5.43 -6.49 28.35
CA THR A 557 5.91 -7.39 27.31
C THR A 557 4.76 -7.86 26.44
N VAL A 558 5.08 -8.24 25.21
CA VAL A 558 4.14 -8.88 24.27
C VAL A 558 4.55 -10.34 24.06
N ASP A 559 3.57 -11.23 23.96
CA ASP A 559 3.84 -12.66 23.78
C ASP A 559 4.17 -12.99 22.33
N ARG A 560 3.53 -12.27 21.39
CA ARG A 560 3.63 -12.50 19.96
C ARG A 560 3.57 -11.17 19.20
N VAL A 561 4.36 -11.08 18.12
CA VAL A 561 4.32 -9.96 17.18
C VAL A 561 4.02 -10.47 15.78
N THR A 562 3.08 -9.83 15.10
CA THR A 562 2.72 -10.13 13.72
C THR A 562 2.94 -8.90 12.85
N LEU A 563 3.89 -8.98 11.93
CA LEU A 563 4.15 -7.94 10.94
C LEU A 563 3.26 -8.19 9.71
N ALA A 564 2.34 -7.28 9.46
CA ALA A 564 1.43 -7.27 8.33
C ALA A 564 1.80 -6.16 7.33
N GLY A 565 1.07 -6.14 6.23
CA GLY A 565 1.29 -5.21 5.12
C GLY A 565 2.14 -5.83 4.03
N ALA A 566 1.98 -5.31 2.81
CA ALA A 566 2.76 -5.79 1.66
C ALA A 566 4.27 -5.63 1.88
N PHE A 567 4.66 -4.63 2.66
CA PHE A 567 6.04 -4.43 3.06
C PHE A 567 6.44 -5.36 4.22
N GLY A 568 5.61 -5.49 5.26
CA GLY A 568 5.82 -6.38 6.41
C GLY A 568 6.06 -7.85 6.04
N ALA A 569 5.56 -8.28 4.89
CA ALA A 569 5.83 -9.58 4.26
C ALA A 569 7.33 -9.91 4.08
N HIS A 570 8.17 -8.88 3.88
CA HIS A 570 9.57 -9.03 3.50
C HIS A 570 10.56 -8.62 4.59
N ILE A 571 10.06 -8.05 5.70
CA ILE A 571 10.88 -7.62 6.83
C ILE A 571 11.40 -8.84 7.57
N SER A 572 12.73 -8.90 7.78
CA SER A 572 13.34 -9.90 8.65
C SER A 572 12.99 -9.61 10.11
N PRO A 573 12.39 -10.55 10.86
CA PRO A 573 12.12 -10.39 12.28
C PRO A 573 13.34 -9.98 13.10
N LYS A 574 14.50 -10.57 12.78
CA LYS A 574 15.76 -10.27 13.46
C LYS A 574 16.18 -8.82 13.23
N HIS A 575 16.13 -8.36 11.98
CA HIS A 575 16.53 -6.99 11.64
C HIS A 575 15.54 -5.95 12.19
N ALA A 576 14.23 -6.24 12.19
CA ALA A 576 13.23 -5.38 12.82
C ALA A 576 13.50 -5.19 14.32
N MET A 577 13.86 -6.27 15.01
CA MET A 577 14.18 -6.22 16.44
C MET A 577 15.54 -5.54 16.71
N ILE A 578 16.56 -5.76 15.89
CA ILE A 578 17.85 -5.03 15.96
C ILE A 578 17.65 -3.52 15.81
N LEU A 579 16.79 -3.10 14.88
CA LEU A 579 16.47 -1.69 14.71
C LEU A 579 15.65 -1.13 15.88
N GLY A 580 14.97 -1.98 16.65
CA GLY A 580 13.97 -1.58 17.62
C GLY A 580 12.73 -1.00 16.98
N MET A 581 12.29 -1.58 15.84
CA MET A 581 11.01 -1.25 15.20
C MET A 581 9.81 -1.74 16.02
N ILE A 582 10.00 -2.83 16.76
CA ILE A 582 8.98 -3.49 17.57
C ILE A 582 9.50 -3.69 19.01
N PRO A 583 8.61 -3.81 20.00
CA PRO A 583 8.95 -4.30 21.34
C PRO A 583 9.65 -5.66 21.28
N ASP A 584 10.49 -5.91 22.29
CA ASP A 584 11.21 -7.18 22.41
C ASP A 584 10.22 -8.33 22.64
N ALA A 585 10.39 -9.40 21.88
CA ALA A 585 9.57 -10.60 21.94
C ALA A 585 10.42 -11.82 21.57
N PRO A 586 9.99 -13.05 21.92
CA PRO A 586 10.65 -14.25 21.42
C PRO A 586 10.69 -14.24 19.90
N LEU A 587 11.88 -14.32 19.30
CA LEU A 587 12.07 -14.10 17.85
C LEU A 587 11.29 -15.11 17.01
N GLU A 588 11.15 -16.34 17.50
CA GLU A 588 10.34 -17.40 16.91
C GLU A 588 8.82 -17.12 16.92
N LYS A 589 8.38 -16.17 17.75
CA LYS A 589 7.00 -15.65 17.82
C LYS A 589 6.83 -14.30 17.12
N VAL A 590 7.83 -13.85 16.36
CA VAL A 590 7.69 -12.69 15.46
C VAL A 590 7.45 -13.21 14.05
N THR A 591 6.18 -13.19 13.62
CA THR A 591 5.72 -13.76 12.36
C THR A 591 5.33 -12.68 11.35
N SER A 592 5.22 -13.07 10.09
CA SER A 592 4.72 -12.19 9.03
C SER A 592 3.38 -12.71 8.51
N ALA A 593 2.37 -11.84 8.44
CA ALA A 593 1.03 -12.17 7.94
C ALA A 593 0.82 -11.79 6.47
N GLY A 594 1.83 -11.20 5.81
CA GLY A 594 1.69 -10.68 4.46
C GLY A 594 0.59 -9.61 4.36
N ASN A 595 -0.20 -9.65 3.29
CA ASN A 595 -1.32 -8.71 3.10
C ASN A 595 -2.55 -9.10 3.94
N ALA A 596 -2.48 -8.87 5.26
CA ALA A 596 -3.58 -9.18 6.18
C ALA A 596 -4.86 -8.38 5.86
N ALA A 597 -4.75 -7.10 5.47
CA ALA A 597 -5.91 -6.29 5.05
C ALA A 597 -6.63 -6.92 3.85
N GLY A 598 -5.89 -7.30 2.80
CA GLY A 598 -6.48 -8.01 1.65
C GLY A 598 -7.06 -9.39 2.01
N THR A 599 -6.49 -10.07 3.01
CA THR A 599 -7.05 -11.32 3.54
C THR A 599 -8.38 -11.08 4.26
N GLY A 600 -8.47 -10.04 5.09
CA GLY A 600 -9.72 -9.61 5.72
C GLY A 600 -10.80 -9.22 4.69
N ALA A 601 -10.42 -8.51 3.62
CA ALA A 601 -11.33 -8.20 2.52
C ALA A 601 -11.89 -9.47 1.84
N ARG A 602 -11.06 -10.49 1.65
CA ARG A 602 -11.50 -11.80 1.12
C ARG A 602 -12.43 -12.54 2.08
N ILE A 603 -12.12 -12.52 3.38
CA ILE A 603 -12.98 -13.13 4.40
C ILE A 603 -14.37 -12.48 4.35
N ALA A 604 -14.44 -11.14 4.32
CA ALA A 604 -15.70 -10.42 4.22
C ALA A 604 -16.43 -10.64 2.88
N LEU A 605 -15.69 -10.83 1.77
CA LEU A 605 -16.29 -11.16 0.47
C LEU A 605 -16.97 -12.53 0.49
N CYS A 606 -16.30 -13.53 1.07
CA CYS A 606 -16.73 -14.92 1.03
C CYS A 606 -17.66 -15.31 2.19
N ASN A 607 -17.82 -14.46 3.21
CA ASN A 607 -18.58 -14.77 4.42
C ASN A 607 -19.33 -13.54 4.96
N ARG A 608 -20.67 -13.58 4.97
CA ARG A 608 -21.51 -12.51 5.51
C ARG A 608 -21.51 -12.44 7.03
N ALA A 609 -21.51 -13.56 7.72
CA ALA A 609 -21.38 -13.57 9.18
C ALA A 609 -20.05 -12.91 9.63
N ALA A 610 -19.01 -12.96 8.80
CA ALA A 610 -17.77 -12.22 9.04
C ALA A 610 -17.93 -10.69 8.92
N ARG A 611 -18.88 -10.21 8.10
CA ARG A 611 -19.25 -8.78 8.03
C ARG A 611 -19.87 -8.33 9.35
N ASP A 612 -20.84 -9.09 9.86
CA ASP A 612 -21.45 -8.83 11.18
C ASP A 612 -20.40 -8.87 12.30
N ALA A 613 -19.49 -9.85 12.24
CA ALA A 613 -18.44 -10.00 13.23
C ALA A 613 -17.48 -8.80 13.25
N ILE A 614 -17.05 -8.30 12.08
CA ILE A 614 -16.14 -7.15 12.05
C ILE A 614 -16.83 -5.85 12.42
N GLU A 615 -18.08 -5.66 12.02
CA GLU A 615 -18.89 -4.51 12.44
C GLU A 615 -19.03 -4.44 13.97
N ALA A 616 -19.29 -5.58 14.63
CA ALA A 616 -19.30 -5.66 16.08
C ALA A 616 -17.90 -5.42 16.69
N THR A 617 -16.86 -6.08 16.14
CA THR A 617 -15.49 -6.01 16.67
C THR A 617 -14.95 -4.58 16.65
N VAL A 618 -15.24 -3.80 15.61
CA VAL A 618 -14.80 -2.40 15.52
C VAL A 618 -15.35 -1.54 16.66
N HIS A 619 -16.55 -1.81 17.15
CA HIS A 619 -17.11 -1.10 18.30
C HIS A 619 -16.42 -1.43 19.63
N ASP A 620 -15.82 -2.63 19.73
CA ASP A 620 -15.12 -3.09 20.94
C ASP A 620 -13.63 -2.72 20.96
N ILE A 621 -13.07 -2.27 19.82
CA ILE A 621 -11.69 -1.80 19.73
C ILE A 621 -11.59 -0.39 20.33
N LEU A 622 -10.78 -0.24 21.40
CA LEU A 622 -10.47 1.10 21.91
C LEU A 622 -9.36 1.74 21.07
N LYS A 623 -9.69 2.84 20.39
CA LYS A 623 -8.70 3.64 19.68
C LYS A 623 -7.98 4.62 20.61
N ILE A 624 -6.66 4.66 20.51
CA ILE A 624 -5.77 5.62 21.17
C ILE A 624 -5.28 6.64 20.13
N GLU A 625 -5.44 7.93 20.44
CA GLU A 625 -5.03 9.02 19.54
C GLU A 625 -3.61 9.47 19.85
N THR A 626 -2.64 8.94 19.11
CA THR A 626 -1.21 9.23 19.28
C THR A 626 -0.90 10.73 19.23
N ALA A 627 -1.66 11.51 18.46
CA ALA A 627 -1.45 12.95 18.32
C ALA A 627 -1.71 13.77 19.61
N ILE A 628 -2.51 13.26 20.55
CA ILE A 628 -2.83 13.95 21.81
C ILE A 628 -2.24 13.27 23.04
N GLU A 629 -1.61 12.11 22.88
CA GLU A 629 -1.04 11.35 23.99
C GLU A 629 0.26 11.99 24.51
N PRO A 630 0.30 12.47 25.77
CA PRO A 630 1.45 13.23 26.29
C PRO A 630 2.77 12.46 26.27
N ARG A 631 2.70 11.13 26.40
CA ARG A 631 3.89 10.25 26.46
C ARG A 631 4.40 9.83 25.09
N PHE A 632 3.67 10.08 23.99
CA PHE A 632 4.11 9.69 22.65
C PHE A 632 5.51 10.24 22.34
N GLN A 633 5.72 11.53 22.60
CA GLN A 633 7.00 12.20 22.33
C GLN A 633 8.14 11.61 23.18
N GLU A 634 7.87 11.23 24.42
CA GLU A 634 8.86 10.59 25.30
C GLU A 634 9.28 9.23 24.72
N HIS A 635 8.31 8.37 24.39
CA HIS A 635 8.57 7.06 23.79
C HIS A 635 9.29 7.21 22.45
N PHE A 636 8.89 8.17 21.62
CA PHE A 636 9.53 8.46 20.34
C PHE A 636 11.01 8.84 20.50
N VAL A 637 11.34 9.69 21.46
CA VAL A 637 12.73 10.10 21.71
C VAL A 637 13.56 8.92 22.24
N ASN A 638 13.03 8.15 23.18
CA ASN A 638 13.72 6.97 23.72
C ASN A 638 13.94 5.89 22.64
N ALA A 639 12.97 5.76 21.73
CA ALA A 639 13.05 4.87 20.59
C ALA A 639 13.96 5.36 19.47
N ASN A 640 14.61 6.53 19.56
CA ASN A 640 15.55 6.96 18.52
C ASN A 640 16.84 6.14 18.48
N ALA A 641 17.34 5.72 19.65
CA ALA A 641 18.55 4.91 19.75
C ALA A 641 18.32 3.49 19.20
N ILE A 642 19.35 2.80 18.70
CA ILE A 642 19.22 1.48 18.07
C ILE A 642 19.82 0.38 19.00
N PRO A 643 19.00 -0.55 19.54
CA PRO A 643 17.56 -0.73 19.30
C PRO A 643 16.68 0.26 20.08
N HIS A 644 17.09 0.67 21.28
CA HIS A 644 16.33 1.61 22.12
C HIS A 644 17.25 2.20 23.23
N ALA A 645 16.88 3.35 23.80
CA ALA A 645 17.71 4.02 24.82
C ALA A 645 17.46 3.51 26.26
N VAL A 646 16.25 3.01 26.54
CA VAL A 646 15.77 2.67 27.89
C VAL A 646 15.42 1.18 28.01
N ASP A 647 14.51 0.70 27.17
CA ASP A 647 14.07 -0.70 27.14
C ASP A 647 15.23 -1.69 26.84
N PRO A 648 15.31 -2.84 27.56
CA PRO A 648 16.52 -3.65 27.63
C PRO A 648 16.69 -4.73 26.54
N PHE A 649 15.64 -5.10 25.80
CA PHE A 649 15.64 -6.12 24.74
C PHE A 649 16.37 -7.46 25.09
N PRO A 650 15.99 -8.15 26.18
CA PRO A 650 16.63 -9.39 26.61
C PRO A 650 16.56 -10.54 25.60
N HIS A 651 15.48 -10.70 24.84
CA HIS A 651 15.37 -11.73 23.80
C HIS A 651 16.34 -11.46 22.65
N LEU A 652 16.45 -10.20 22.21
CA LEU A 652 17.45 -9.80 21.22
C LEU A 652 18.89 -10.08 21.69
N ALA A 653 19.21 -9.74 22.93
CA ALA A 653 20.55 -9.97 23.48
C ALA A 653 20.95 -11.46 23.49
N GLY A 654 19.96 -12.36 23.54
CA GLY A 654 20.18 -13.81 23.41
C GLY A 654 20.48 -14.30 21.99
N VAL A 655 20.14 -13.52 20.95
CA VAL A 655 20.24 -13.93 19.53
C VAL A 655 21.18 -13.07 18.68
N ALA A 656 21.54 -11.87 19.14
CA ALA A 656 22.44 -10.96 18.45
C ALA A 656 23.33 -10.19 19.44
N THR A 657 24.61 -10.02 19.10
CA THR A 657 25.53 -9.16 19.85
C THR A 657 25.63 -7.80 19.16
N LEU A 658 25.32 -6.74 19.90
CA LEU A 658 25.43 -5.36 19.39
C LEU A 658 26.67 -4.68 20.00
N PRO A 659 27.64 -4.22 19.18
CA PRO A 659 28.85 -3.58 19.70
C PRO A 659 28.54 -2.31 20.50
N GLU A 660 29.28 -2.09 21.60
CA GLU A 660 29.30 -0.81 22.32
C GLU A 660 30.36 0.11 21.70
N VAL A 661 29.95 0.90 20.70
CA VAL A 661 30.79 1.92 20.05
C VAL A 661 30.15 3.30 20.24
N SER A 662 30.97 4.36 20.17
CA SER A 662 30.49 5.74 20.15
C SER A 662 31.39 6.57 19.25
N PHE A 663 30.80 7.26 18.28
CA PHE A 663 31.55 8.06 17.31
C PHE A 663 31.44 9.56 17.57
N ASN A 664 30.74 9.97 18.63
CA ASN A 664 30.62 11.37 19.01
C ASN A 664 31.94 11.89 19.60
N THR A 665 32.61 12.77 18.86
CA THR A 665 33.92 13.32 19.23
C THR A 665 33.84 14.51 20.18
N ALA A 666 32.63 15.01 20.51
CA ALA A 666 32.44 16.21 21.33
C ALA A 666 32.77 16.05 22.83
N GLY A 667 33.01 14.83 23.32
CA GLY A 667 33.28 14.58 24.75
C GLY A 667 34.72 14.22 25.12
N ALA A 668 35.59 13.92 24.16
CA ALA A 668 36.93 13.38 24.45
C ALA A 668 38.02 14.44 24.74
N GLY A 669 37.65 15.73 24.74
CA GLY A 669 38.58 16.85 24.88
C GLY A 669 38.80 17.38 26.29
N SER A 670 37.98 17.01 27.28
CA SER A 670 38.15 17.48 28.66
C SER A 670 37.56 16.51 29.67
N GLU A 671 38.39 15.70 30.30
CA GLU A 671 38.44 15.50 31.77
C GLU A 671 39.21 14.22 32.14
N GLY A 672 40.51 14.41 32.37
CA GLY A 672 41.38 13.44 33.02
C GLY A 672 42.32 14.10 34.02
N ARG A 673 41.94 15.24 34.61
CA ARG A 673 42.69 15.88 35.69
C ARG A 673 41.98 15.62 37.02
N ARG A 674 42.27 14.46 37.60
CA ARG A 674 41.91 14.08 38.98
C ARG A 674 42.19 15.25 39.93
N ARG A 675 41.14 15.94 40.39
CA ARG A 675 41.20 16.81 41.56
C ARG A 675 41.00 15.96 42.81
N ARG A 676 42.12 15.61 43.46
CA ARG A 676 42.15 15.21 44.88
C ARG A 676 41.77 16.41 45.74
N ARG A 677 40.72 16.30 46.54
CA ARG A 677 40.55 16.88 47.89
C ARG A 677 39.56 15.94 48.61
N GLY A 678 39.82 15.47 49.82
CA GLY A 678 40.33 16.22 50.97
C GLY A 678 39.12 16.55 51.82
#